data_AF-A0A7S0RG04-F1
#
_entry.id   AF-A0A7S0RG04-F1
#
_cell.length_a   1.000
_cell.length_b   1.000
_cell.length_c   1.000
_cell.angle_alpha   90.00
_cell.angle_beta   90.00
_cell.angle_gamma   90.00
#
_symmetry.space_group_name_H-M   'P 1'
#
loop_
_entity.id
_entity.type
_entity.pdbx_description
1 polymer ?
#
loop_
_entity_poly.entity_id
_entity_poly.type
_entity_poly.pdbx_seq_one_letter_code
_entity_poly.pdbx_strand_id
1 'polypeptide(L)'
;MTIANGNGHATKPFLLAIDGGTESIRAAVFDLQGHLKGSHAVEYETQFPRPGWAEQQPEDWWQGMGKAIKGALAAADVQPADIAAMSVDTTCCTVVALDAGGKPLRPALLWMDMRSAAEAGEAAATRDPAIRVNSGGEGPVSAEWMVPKSLWIKRHEPHVWAAAATICEYQDFINHRLTGVMCASVNNAAVRWHYSTQTGWPVSLLEKLNLSDLVPKWPQKVLALGEAVGGLTPEAAAHCGLPPGLLVAQGGADAFIGMIGLGVTQPGQMALLTGSSHLQLGLAAAPVSGRGIFGSYTGGLVPGLHVVEGGQTSTGSIVAWFKRVLCAPGTSYDALDAEAAAVAPGCDGLTALDHFQGNRTPHTDAASRGALVGLTLAHGRGHVMRSLMEGVACGTRLILDTMSRAGYTPTSVAIAGGATRSPLWLQIHADVCGVPFVLTRQPEAPLLGCAILAAVAAGAYADIPTAAKAMVAVERVVQPQPGAAALYAAAYARYTALYPALRPLQDLDKRCSSSASKRRLPSETGGERPAKLLAPGRSAMRGVVAPSILAADFARLGEEVALVLGDGAGPGEEPAASAASAAANGGGSAPGGPVGRWIHVDVFDGSQLARGNFTVGPPVVASLRACHPRAFLDVHLCVDEPEKYVDAVIEAGASSVTFHIEAPGLAPGRPDLAARQAGARALAARIHAAGARAGLALSPETPVDAVLPLAVEGEVDMVLAMTVTPGWGGQSFKSDMMDKVRALRAACPRMNIEVDGGITAETAPSAVEAGANILVAGTCVFRSPAALKAKANTSTTLRVAQLSQVYEETIRAIAAPLAAARRSLNGGEQAGAV
;
A
#
# COMPACT_ATOMS: atom_id res chain seq x y z
N MET A 1 -37.65 29.85 5.69
CA MET A 1 -37.34 31.23 6.11
C MET A 1 -36.47 31.84 5.02
N THR A 2 -36.96 32.86 4.33
CA THR A 2 -36.24 33.54 3.24
C THR A 2 -35.32 34.59 3.87
N ILE A 3 -34.01 34.44 3.75
CA ILE A 3 -33.05 35.46 4.20
C ILE A 3 -32.97 36.50 3.08
N ALA A 4 -33.57 37.67 3.24
CA ALA A 4 -33.48 38.71 2.22
C ALA A 4 -32.02 39.19 2.09
N ASN A 5 -31.40 39.00 0.92
CA ASN A 5 -30.11 39.63 0.63
C ASN A 5 -30.32 41.15 0.48
N GLY A 6 -29.26 41.94 0.68
CA GLY A 6 -29.26 43.42 0.62
C GLY A 6 -29.78 44.05 -0.69
N ASN A 7 -30.10 43.22 -1.71
CA ASN A 7 -30.66 43.60 -3.01
C ASN A 7 -32.13 43.13 -3.23
N GLY A 8 -32.86 42.73 -2.18
CA GLY A 8 -34.31 42.50 -2.23
C GLY A 8 -34.80 41.27 -3.00
N HIS A 9 -33.90 40.38 -3.45
CA HIS A 9 -34.27 39.09 -4.04
C HIS A 9 -34.37 38.00 -2.96
N ALA A 10 -35.37 37.14 -3.06
CA ALA A 10 -35.49 35.96 -2.22
C ALA A 10 -34.25 35.08 -2.40
N THR A 11 -33.49 34.81 -1.34
CA THR A 11 -32.41 33.83 -1.41
C THR A 11 -32.98 32.47 -1.72
N LYS A 12 -32.42 31.86 -2.77
CA LYS A 12 -32.66 30.46 -3.06
C LYS A 12 -32.24 29.62 -1.84
N PRO A 13 -33.06 28.64 -1.42
CA PRO A 13 -32.93 28.02 -0.10
C PRO A 13 -31.82 26.97 0.02
N PHE A 14 -31.21 26.54 -1.10
CA PHE A 14 -30.29 25.40 -1.12
C PHE A 14 -28.92 25.72 -1.70
N LEU A 15 -27.95 24.91 -1.28
CA LEU A 15 -26.54 24.99 -1.62
C LEU A 15 -26.08 23.61 -2.11
N LEU A 16 -25.19 23.59 -3.09
CA LEU A 16 -24.63 22.36 -3.63
C LEU A 16 -23.15 22.25 -3.24
N ALA A 17 -22.80 21.16 -2.56
CA ALA A 17 -21.44 20.85 -2.14
C ALA A 17 -20.90 19.65 -2.91
N ILE A 18 -19.63 19.70 -3.31
CA ILE A 18 -18.96 18.62 -4.00
C ILE A 18 -17.61 18.34 -3.33
N ASP A 19 -17.35 17.08 -3.03
CA ASP A 19 -16.09 16.56 -2.47
C ASP A 19 -15.49 15.55 -3.47
N GLY A 20 -14.38 15.94 -4.08
CA GLY A 20 -13.59 15.13 -5.01
C GLY A 20 -12.50 14.32 -4.29
N GLY A 21 -12.89 13.17 -3.75
CA GLY A 21 -12.02 12.26 -3.01
C GLY A 21 -11.03 11.47 -3.88
N THR A 22 -10.40 10.43 -3.30
CA THR A 22 -9.49 9.56 -4.06
C THR A 22 -10.24 8.46 -4.82
N GLU A 23 -11.27 7.85 -4.25
CA GLU A 23 -11.94 6.69 -4.87
C GLU A 23 -13.33 7.05 -5.43
N SER A 24 -13.83 8.25 -5.11
CA SER A 24 -15.15 8.70 -5.53
C SER A 24 -15.26 10.21 -5.46
N ILE A 25 -16.18 10.78 -6.26
CA ILE A 25 -16.66 12.15 -6.11
C ILE A 25 -18.08 12.13 -5.57
N ARG A 26 -18.33 12.96 -4.57
CA ARG A 26 -19.61 13.02 -3.86
C ARG A 26 -20.20 14.40 -4.01
N ALA A 27 -21.50 14.48 -4.28
CA ALA A 27 -22.26 15.71 -4.23
C ALA A 27 -23.32 15.62 -3.14
N ALA A 28 -23.65 16.77 -2.54
CA ALA A 28 -24.67 16.88 -1.52
C ALA A 28 -25.39 18.23 -1.58
N VAL A 29 -26.70 18.20 -1.28
CA VAL A 29 -27.54 19.40 -1.20
C VAL A 29 -27.76 19.73 0.27
N PHE A 30 -27.51 20.99 0.64
CA PHE A 30 -27.74 21.52 1.98
C PHE A 30 -28.73 22.68 1.95
N ASP A 31 -29.50 22.87 3.02
CA ASP A 31 -30.18 24.14 3.24
C ASP A 31 -29.23 25.20 3.83
N LEU A 32 -29.69 26.46 3.87
CA LEU A 32 -28.93 27.56 4.47
C LEU A 32 -28.66 27.39 5.98
N GLN A 33 -29.26 26.40 6.65
CA GLN A 33 -28.99 26.10 8.06
C GLN A 33 -27.97 24.95 8.22
N GLY A 34 -27.41 24.43 7.13
CA GLY A 34 -26.43 23.35 7.15
C GLY A 34 -27.04 21.96 7.28
N HIS A 35 -28.35 21.79 7.10
CA HIS A 35 -28.96 20.46 7.10
C HIS A 35 -28.81 19.80 5.73
N LEU A 36 -28.28 18.57 5.73
CA LEU A 36 -28.19 17.73 4.54
C LEU A 36 -29.61 17.32 4.10
N LYS A 37 -29.92 17.53 2.82
CA LYS A 37 -31.18 17.13 2.18
C LYS A 37 -31.05 15.85 1.36
N GLY A 38 -29.92 15.65 0.71
CA GLY A 38 -29.64 14.46 -0.09
C GLY A 38 -28.20 14.49 -0.58
N SER A 39 -27.64 13.30 -0.80
CA SER A 39 -26.27 13.14 -1.33
C SER A 39 -26.19 11.96 -2.27
N HIS A 40 -25.18 11.99 -3.14
CA HIS A 40 -24.87 10.90 -4.05
C HIS A 40 -23.38 10.86 -4.33
N ALA A 41 -22.81 9.66 -4.41
CA ALA A 41 -21.40 9.44 -4.70
C ALA A 41 -21.24 8.59 -5.95
N VAL A 42 -20.20 8.88 -6.73
CA VAL A 42 -19.85 8.16 -7.95
C VAL A 42 -18.37 7.77 -7.86
N GLU A 43 -18.12 6.48 -7.96
CA GLU A 43 -16.77 5.91 -7.90
C GLU A 43 -16.02 6.08 -9.22
N TYR A 44 -14.70 6.18 -9.12
CA TYR A 44 -13.77 6.13 -10.25
C TYR A 44 -12.47 5.43 -9.85
N GLU A 45 -11.74 4.96 -10.85
CA GLU A 45 -10.57 4.12 -10.63
C GLU A 45 -9.29 4.94 -10.44
N THR A 46 -8.44 4.49 -9.51
CA THR A 46 -7.06 4.96 -9.39
C THR A 46 -6.13 3.95 -10.05
N GLN A 47 -5.28 4.43 -10.94
CA GLN A 47 -4.26 3.61 -11.60
C GLN A 47 -2.96 3.67 -10.80
N PHE A 48 -2.30 2.52 -10.68
CA PHE A 48 -0.99 2.40 -10.03
C PHE A 48 0.03 1.79 -11.00
N PRO A 49 0.52 2.54 -12.01
CA PRO A 49 1.33 1.98 -13.08
C PRO A 49 2.65 1.35 -12.62
N ARG A 50 3.19 1.82 -11.48
CA ARG A 50 4.42 1.34 -10.84
C ARG A 50 4.32 1.49 -9.32
N PRO A 51 5.15 0.79 -8.53
CA PRO A 51 5.22 1.02 -7.09
C PRO A 51 5.50 2.48 -6.74
N GLY A 52 4.68 3.05 -5.86
CA GLY A 52 4.76 4.46 -5.47
C GLY A 52 4.23 5.46 -6.50
N TRP A 53 3.67 4.99 -7.62
CA TRP A 53 3.02 5.82 -8.64
C TRP A 53 1.51 5.69 -8.49
N ALA A 54 0.79 6.82 -8.53
CA ALA A 54 -0.66 6.87 -8.43
C ALA A 54 -1.22 7.94 -9.37
N GLU A 55 -2.10 7.54 -10.27
CA GLU A 55 -2.60 8.37 -11.36
C GLU A 55 -4.11 8.25 -11.54
N GLN A 56 -4.74 9.34 -11.99
CA GLN A 56 -6.15 9.38 -12.34
C GLN A 56 -6.40 10.17 -13.61
N GLN A 57 -7.40 9.79 -14.39
CA GLN A 57 -7.81 10.54 -15.56
C GLN A 57 -8.68 11.73 -15.14
N PRO A 58 -8.29 12.99 -15.44
CA PRO A 58 -9.11 14.13 -15.02
C PRO A 58 -10.53 14.14 -15.60
N GLU A 59 -10.74 13.48 -16.75
CA GLU A 59 -12.06 13.36 -17.35
C GLU A 59 -13.01 12.48 -16.52
N ASP A 60 -12.51 11.47 -15.79
CA ASP A 60 -13.34 10.62 -14.93
C ASP A 60 -13.95 11.44 -13.80
N TRP A 61 -13.20 12.39 -13.24
CA TRP A 61 -13.71 13.33 -12.25
C TRP A 61 -14.84 14.19 -12.80
N TRP A 62 -14.66 14.73 -14.01
CA TRP A 62 -15.68 15.56 -14.66
C TRP A 62 -16.97 14.76 -14.90
N GLN A 63 -16.86 13.57 -15.47
CA GLN A 63 -18.01 12.69 -15.72
C GLN A 63 -18.68 12.24 -14.43
N GLY A 64 -17.88 11.87 -13.43
CA GLY A 64 -18.37 11.51 -12.10
C GLY A 64 -19.12 12.65 -11.41
N MET A 65 -18.60 13.88 -11.48
CA MET A 65 -19.21 15.06 -10.87
C MET A 65 -20.62 15.33 -11.43
N GLY A 66 -20.79 15.30 -12.75
CA GLY A 66 -22.09 15.54 -13.38
C GLY A 66 -23.15 14.50 -12.95
N LYS A 67 -22.74 13.23 -12.80
CA LYS A 67 -23.59 12.15 -12.29
C LYS A 67 -23.89 12.33 -10.80
N ALA A 68 -22.88 12.65 -9.99
CA ALA A 68 -23.02 12.89 -8.55
C ALA A 68 -24.02 14.02 -8.26
N ILE A 69 -23.89 15.16 -8.96
CA ILE A 69 -24.78 16.32 -8.81
C ILE A 69 -26.24 15.95 -9.11
N LYS A 70 -26.49 15.31 -10.26
CA LYS A 70 -27.86 14.90 -10.65
C LYS A 70 -28.45 13.92 -9.64
N GLY A 71 -27.66 12.96 -9.16
CA GLY A 71 -28.09 12.02 -8.13
C GLY A 71 -28.40 12.69 -6.80
N ALA A 72 -27.59 13.68 -6.38
CA ALA A 72 -27.80 14.40 -5.13
C ALA A 72 -29.06 15.28 -5.18
N LEU A 73 -29.33 15.95 -6.31
CA LEU A 73 -30.56 16.71 -6.53
C LEU A 73 -31.80 15.81 -6.48
N ALA A 74 -31.74 14.65 -7.14
CA ALA A 74 -32.82 13.67 -7.10
C ALA A 74 -33.05 13.11 -5.68
N ALA A 75 -31.99 12.78 -4.96
CA ALA A 75 -32.07 12.29 -3.58
C ALA A 75 -32.62 13.34 -2.60
N ALA A 76 -32.37 14.63 -2.87
CA ALA A 76 -32.85 15.75 -2.07
C ALA A 76 -34.28 16.19 -2.43
N ASP A 77 -34.83 15.73 -3.56
CA ASP A 77 -36.08 16.24 -4.15
C ASP A 77 -36.08 17.77 -4.32
N VAL A 78 -34.95 18.31 -4.82
CA VAL A 78 -34.72 19.76 -4.99
C VAL A 78 -34.62 20.10 -6.47
N GLN A 79 -35.32 21.15 -6.89
CA GLN A 79 -35.22 21.66 -8.26
C GLN A 79 -33.88 22.39 -8.47
N PRO A 80 -33.21 22.20 -9.62
CA PRO A 80 -31.96 22.90 -9.94
C PRO A 80 -32.05 24.43 -9.82
N ALA A 81 -33.24 24.99 -10.08
CA ALA A 81 -33.51 26.41 -9.97
C ALA A 81 -33.39 26.96 -8.53
N ASP A 82 -33.52 26.10 -7.52
CA ASP A 82 -33.48 26.47 -6.10
C ASP A 82 -32.07 26.41 -5.49
N ILE A 83 -31.04 26.08 -6.28
CA ILE A 83 -29.64 26.14 -5.86
C ILE A 83 -29.13 27.58 -6.00
N ALA A 84 -28.60 28.13 -4.90
CA ALA A 84 -28.05 29.47 -4.82
C ALA A 84 -26.63 29.56 -5.40
N ALA A 85 -25.77 28.62 -5.01
CA ALA A 85 -24.38 28.51 -5.43
C ALA A 85 -23.87 27.09 -5.17
N MET A 86 -22.68 26.80 -5.70
CA MET A 86 -21.96 25.55 -5.45
C MET A 86 -20.50 25.79 -5.06
N SER A 87 -19.87 24.81 -4.40
CA SER A 87 -18.43 24.78 -4.19
C SER A 87 -17.90 23.36 -4.35
N VAL A 88 -16.61 23.27 -4.71
CA VAL A 88 -15.90 22.01 -4.91
C VAL A 88 -14.62 22.02 -4.09
N ASP A 89 -14.46 21.01 -3.24
CA ASP A 89 -13.19 20.63 -2.63
C ASP A 89 -12.66 19.35 -3.30
N THR A 90 -11.35 19.15 -3.23
CA THR A 90 -10.69 18.00 -3.85
C THR A 90 -9.51 17.51 -3.03
N THR A 91 -9.05 16.28 -3.30
CA THR A 91 -7.74 15.82 -2.82
C THR A 91 -6.60 16.79 -3.19
N CYS A 92 -5.58 16.85 -2.34
CA CYS A 92 -4.44 17.75 -2.51
C CYS A 92 -3.13 17.10 -2.00
N CYS A 93 -2.02 17.13 -2.75
CA CYS A 93 -1.77 17.80 -4.02
C CYS A 93 -1.80 16.81 -5.21
N THR A 94 -2.77 16.97 -6.09
CA THR A 94 -3.03 16.21 -7.31
C THR A 94 -2.74 17.08 -8.56
N VAL A 95 -1.56 16.91 -9.15
CA VAL A 95 -1.03 17.82 -10.20
C VAL A 95 -1.55 17.45 -11.59
N VAL A 96 -2.10 18.43 -12.30
CA VAL A 96 -2.63 18.31 -13.66
C VAL A 96 -1.79 19.15 -14.63
N ALA A 97 -1.44 18.58 -15.79
CA ALA A 97 -0.78 19.30 -16.88
C ALA A 97 -1.74 19.46 -18.07
N LEU A 98 -2.00 20.70 -18.47
CA LEU A 98 -2.97 21.06 -19.50
C LEU A 98 -2.29 21.72 -20.70
N ASP A 99 -2.78 21.43 -21.90
CA ASP A 99 -2.42 22.17 -23.11
C ASP A 99 -3.08 23.57 -23.15
N ALA A 100 -2.82 24.31 -24.23
CA ALA A 100 -3.39 25.66 -24.42
C ALA A 100 -4.93 25.67 -24.56
N GLY A 101 -5.55 24.52 -24.85
CA GLY A 101 -7.00 24.36 -24.91
C GLY A 101 -7.62 23.86 -23.59
N GLY A 102 -6.83 23.72 -22.52
CA GLY A 102 -7.32 23.21 -21.23
C GLY A 102 -7.52 21.70 -21.20
N LYS A 103 -6.99 20.95 -22.17
CA LYS A 103 -7.08 19.49 -22.21
C LYS A 103 -5.91 18.85 -21.43
N PRO A 104 -6.17 17.84 -20.58
CA PRO A 104 -5.11 17.07 -19.94
C PRO A 104 -4.17 16.42 -20.94
N LEU A 105 -2.86 16.64 -20.75
CA LEU A 105 -1.79 16.05 -21.55
C LEU A 105 -1.40 14.64 -21.09
N ARG A 106 -1.76 14.29 -19.86
CA ARG A 106 -1.49 13.00 -19.20
C ARG A 106 -2.47 12.79 -18.03
N PRO A 107 -2.59 11.57 -17.49
CA PRO A 107 -3.26 11.34 -16.20
C PRO A 107 -2.67 12.25 -15.11
N ALA A 108 -3.45 12.73 -14.16
CA ALA A 108 -2.94 13.56 -13.07
C ALA A 108 -2.02 12.79 -12.11
N LEU A 109 -1.04 13.45 -11.51
CA LEU A 109 -0.19 12.88 -10.46
C LEU A 109 -0.84 13.07 -9.09
N LEU A 110 -1.47 12.01 -8.55
CA LEU A 110 -2.25 12.08 -7.32
C LEU A 110 -1.43 12.40 -6.08
N TRP A 111 -2.10 12.88 -5.03
CA TRP A 111 -1.48 13.21 -3.74
C TRP A 111 -0.61 12.09 -3.17
N MET A 112 -0.95 10.81 -3.35
CA MET A 112 -0.18 9.67 -2.85
C MET A 112 0.96 9.22 -3.78
N ASP A 113 1.16 9.90 -4.90
CA ASP A 113 2.26 9.65 -5.82
C ASP A 113 3.59 10.14 -5.25
N MET A 114 4.57 9.23 -5.19
CA MET A 114 5.88 9.41 -4.58
C MET A 114 7.02 9.42 -5.60
N ARG A 115 6.73 9.45 -6.92
CA ARG A 115 7.77 9.33 -7.96
C ARG A 115 8.80 10.45 -7.93
N SER A 116 8.42 11.61 -7.40
CA SER A 116 9.22 12.84 -7.24
C SER A 116 10.03 12.87 -5.93
N ALA A 117 10.32 11.72 -5.31
CA ALA A 117 11.06 11.66 -4.05
C ALA A 117 12.48 12.22 -4.14
N ALA A 118 13.17 12.04 -5.27
CA ALA A 118 14.49 12.61 -5.48
C ALA A 118 14.42 14.15 -5.56
N GLU A 119 13.47 14.66 -6.34
CA GLU A 119 13.20 16.09 -6.51
C GLU A 119 12.79 16.77 -5.19
N ALA A 120 12.05 16.06 -4.34
CA ALA A 120 11.70 16.54 -2.99
C ALA A 120 12.94 16.64 -2.08
N GLY A 121 13.86 15.68 -2.17
CA GLY A 121 15.15 15.75 -1.49
C GLY A 121 15.98 16.96 -1.94
N GLU A 122 15.98 17.28 -3.23
CA GLU A 122 16.63 18.49 -3.78
C GLU A 122 15.97 19.77 -3.25
N ALA A 123 14.62 19.85 -3.27
CA ALA A 123 13.88 20.98 -2.73
C ALA A 123 14.21 21.23 -1.25
N ALA A 124 14.26 20.17 -0.44
CA ALA A 124 14.68 20.27 0.96
C ALA A 124 16.14 20.73 1.11
N ALA A 125 17.05 20.28 0.24
CA ALA A 125 18.47 20.64 0.28
C ALA A 125 18.73 22.12 -0.03
N THR A 126 17.80 22.82 -0.71
CA THR A 126 17.94 24.26 -1.01
C THR A 126 18.00 25.16 0.22
N ARG A 127 17.44 24.69 1.35
CA ARG A 127 17.25 25.46 2.60
C ARG A 127 16.65 26.85 2.35
N ASP A 128 15.80 26.96 1.33
CA ASP A 128 15.18 28.21 0.95
C ASP A 128 14.24 28.73 2.06
N PRO A 129 14.11 30.05 2.28
CA PRO A 129 13.13 30.57 3.24
C PRO A 129 11.70 30.07 3.02
N ALA A 130 11.33 29.74 1.77
CA ALA A 130 10.02 29.15 1.45
C ALA A 130 9.76 27.80 2.15
N ILE A 131 10.80 26.98 2.38
CA ILE A 131 10.65 25.68 3.05
C ILE A 131 10.60 25.80 4.58
N ARG A 132 10.58 27.02 5.16
CA ARG A 132 10.41 27.21 6.61
C ARG A 132 9.10 26.62 7.12
N VAL A 133 8.10 26.48 6.26
CA VAL A 133 6.83 25.80 6.56
C VAL A 133 7.01 24.29 6.81
N ASN A 134 8.17 23.72 6.47
CA ASN A 134 8.53 22.33 6.72
C ASN A 134 9.40 22.24 7.97
N SER A 135 8.78 22.11 9.14
CA SER A 135 9.51 21.95 10.42
C SER A 135 10.55 23.03 10.68
N GLY A 136 10.24 24.29 10.37
CA GLY A 136 11.17 25.41 10.53
C GLY A 136 12.29 25.46 9.48
N GLY A 137 12.19 24.69 8.40
CA GLY A 137 13.21 24.56 7.35
C GLY A 137 14.15 23.38 7.53
N GLU A 138 13.95 22.57 8.58
CA GLU A 138 14.74 21.38 8.87
C GLU A 138 14.03 20.07 8.48
N GLY A 139 12.73 20.14 8.18
CA GLY A 139 11.91 18.98 7.85
C GLY A 139 11.99 18.58 6.40
N PRO A 140 11.54 17.35 6.08
CA PRO A 140 11.44 16.92 4.69
C PRO A 140 10.42 17.78 3.92
N VAL A 141 10.72 18.02 2.65
CA VAL A 141 9.71 18.40 1.64
C VAL A 141 9.07 17.10 1.15
N SER A 142 7.74 17.07 1.01
CA SER A 142 7.05 15.86 0.55
C SER A 142 7.14 15.71 -0.96
N ALA A 143 7.35 14.48 -1.44
CA ALA A 143 7.25 14.15 -2.87
C ALA A 143 5.86 14.41 -3.44
N GLU A 144 4.85 14.35 -2.57
CA GLU A 144 3.43 14.53 -2.88
C GLU A 144 3.11 15.95 -3.41
N TRP A 145 4.01 16.93 -3.25
CA TRP A 145 3.74 18.36 -3.42
C TRP A 145 3.99 18.87 -4.84
N MET A 146 3.42 20.04 -5.15
CA MET A 146 3.39 20.63 -6.50
C MET A 146 4.78 20.86 -7.09
N VAL A 147 5.71 21.43 -6.31
CA VAL A 147 7.05 21.79 -6.79
C VAL A 147 7.87 20.54 -7.17
N PRO A 148 8.01 19.50 -6.30
CA PRO A 148 8.69 18.26 -6.68
C PRO A 148 8.06 17.55 -7.88
N LYS A 149 6.73 17.46 -7.96
CA LYS A 149 6.02 16.82 -9.09
C LYS A 149 6.22 17.57 -10.40
N SER A 150 6.17 18.90 -10.36
CA SER A 150 6.43 19.74 -11.53
C SER A 150 7.88 19.59 -12.01
N LEU A 151 8.85 19.56 -11.08
CA LEU A 151 10.25 19.32 -11.39
C LEU A 151 10.46 17.95 -12.04
N TRP A 152 9.75 16.93 -11.54
CA TRP A 152 9.78 15.59 -12.10
C TRP A 152 9.22 15.58 -13.54
N ILE A 153 8.05 16.19 -13.79
CA ILE A 153 7.49 16.30 -15.15
C ILE A 153 8.48 17.00 -16.10
N LYS A 154 9.09 18.10 -15.66
CA LYS A 154 10.08 18.84 -16.47
C LYS A 154 11.25 17.97 -16.92
N ARG A 155 11.77 17.12 -16.01
CA ARG A 155 12.98 16.31 -16.25
C ARG A 155 12.70 15.00 -16.97
N HIS A 156 11.62 14.32 -16.61
CA HIS A 156 11.33 12.95 -17.05
C HIS A 156 10.32 12.92 -18.21
N GLU A 157 9.49 13.96 -18.35
CA GLU A 157 8.52 14.10 -19.44
C GLU A 157 8.63 15.47 -20.14
N PRO A 158 9.80 15.80 -20.71
CA PRO A 158 10.07 17.14 -21.27
C PRO A 158 9.12 17.52 -22.41
N HIS A 159 8.56 16.54 -23.12
CA HIS A 159 7.54 16.76 -24.16
C HIS A 159 6.21 17.24 -23.57
N VAL A 160 5.77 16.67 -22.43
CA VAL A 160 4.60 17.14 -21.69
C VAL A 160 4.86 18.53 -21.14
N TRP A 161 6.03 18.76 -20.55
CA TRP A 161 6.40 20.08 -20.02
C TRP A 161 6.39 21.18 -21.09
N ALA A 162 6.92 20.88 -22.28
CA ALA A 162 6.94 21.80 -23.41
C ALA A 162 5.54 22.10 -23.93
N ALA A 163 4.67 21.09 -24.04
CA ALA A 163 3.29 21.23 -24.50
C ALA A 163 2.35 21.87 -23.45
N ALA A 164 2.69 21.76 -22.17
CA ALA A 164 1.84 22.28 -21.09
C ALA A 164 1.79 23.80 -21.12
N ALA A 165 0.61 24.36 -21.40
CA ALA A 165 0.34 25.78 -21.21
C ALA A 165 0.05 26.07 -19.73
N THR A 166 -0.54 25.11 -19.01
CA THR A 166 -0.87 25.25 -17.60
C THR A 166 -0.50 24.00 -16.80
N ILE A 167 0.10 24.19 -15.62
CA ILE A 167 0.26 23.19 -14.57
C ILE A 167 -0.58 23.65 -13.39
N CYS A 168 -1.53 22.85 -12.91
CA CYS A 168 -2.48 23.28 -11.88
C CYS A 168 -2.91 22.13 -10.97
N GLU A 169 -3.75 22.45 -9.97
CA GLU A 169 -4.36 21.47 -9.07
C GLU A 169 -5.58 20.78 -9.71
N TYR A 170 -5.97 19.62 -9.19
CA TYR A 170 -7.27 18.99 -9.46
C TYR A 170 -8.41 20.01 -9.33
N GLN A 171 -8.43 20.76 -8.23
CA GLN A 171 -9.47 21.76 -7.99
C GLN A 171 -9.53 22.86 -9.07
N ASP A 172 -8.37 23.33 -9.51
CA ASP A 172 -8.25 24.41 -10.50
C ASP A 172 -8.76 23.94 -11.86
N PHE A 173 -8.45 22.69 -12.23
CA PHE A 173 -8.98 22.05 -13.42
C PHE A 173 -10.52 21.97 -13.39
N ILE A 174 -11.12 21.57 -12.26
CA ILE A 174 -12.58 21.51 -12.13
C ILE A 174 -13.21 22.91 -12.21
N ASN A 175 -12.64 23.89 -11.54
CA ASN A 175 -13.11 25.28 -11.64
C ASN A 175 -13.05 25.81 -13.07
N HIS A 176 -11.98 25.51 -13.80
CA HIS A 176 -11.87 25.87 -15.21
C HIS A 176 -12.93 25.19 -16.07
N ARG A 177 -13.19 23.89 -15.87
CA ARG A 177 -14.25 23.17 -16.59
C ARG A 177 -15.66 23.69 -16.27
N LEU A 178 -15.90 24.12 -15.04
CA LEU A 178 -17.18 24.67 -14.60
C LEU A 178 -17.43 26.09 -15.12
N THR A 179 -16.40 26.95 -15.12
CA THR A 179 -16.57 28.41 -15.28
C THR A 179 -15.82 29.03 -16.45
N GLY A 180 -14.91 28.29 -17.08
CA GLY A 180 -13.95 28.81 -18.05
C GLY A 180 -12.81 29.62 -17.42
N VAL A 181 -12.81 29.85 -16.10
CA VAL A 181 -11.80 30.65 -15.40
C VAL A 181 -10.71 29.74 -14.84
N MET A 182 -9.46 29.99 -15.23
CA MET A 182 -8.29 29.32 -14.64
C MET A 182 -7.78 30.13 -13.43
N CYS A 183 -7.91 29.57 -12.23
CA CYS A 183 -7.45 30.18 -10.99
C CYS A 183 -6.99 29.13 -9.99
N ALA A 184 -6.01 29.50 -9.16
CA ALA A 184 -5.53 28.69 -8.05
C ALA A 184 -6.29 29.03 -6.77
N SER A 185 -6.57 28.02 -5.95
CA SER A 185 -6.99 28.25 -4.56
C SER A 185 -5.82 28.73 -3.70
N VAL A 186 -6.03 29.80 -2.93
CA VAL A 186 -5.06 30.23 -1.90
C VAL A 186 -4.74 29.11 -0.92
N ASN A 187 -5.71 28.23 -0.64
CA ASN A 187 -5.54 27.09 0.25
C ASN A 187 -4.51 26.10 -0.34
N ASN A 188 -4.78 25.55 -1.52
CA ASN A 188 -3.89 24.60 -2.19
C ASN A 188 -2.49 25.18 -2.42
N ALA A 189 -2.43 26.41 -2.92
CA ALA A 189 -1.17 27.10 -3.18
C ALA A 189 -0.35 27.28 -1.90
N ALA A 190 -0.96 27.73 -0.80
CA ALA A 190 -0.25 27.94 0.45
C ALA A 190 0.23 26.62 1.07
N VAL A 191 -0.62 25.60 1.08
CA VAL A 191 -0.34 24.37 1.83
C VAL A 191 0.63 23.43 1.12
N ARG A 192 0.70 23.46 -0.22
CA ARG A 192 1.48 22.47 -1.00
C ARG A 192 2.35 23.07 -2.11
N TRP A 193 2.23 24.36 -2.41
CA TRP A 193 3.03 25.02 -3.46
C TRP A 193 4.03 26.02 -2.89
N HIS A 194 4.05 26.19 -1.56
CA HIS A 194 4.86 27.17 -0.82
C HIS A 194 4.52 28.62 -1.16
N TYR A 195 3.30 28.88 -1.64
CA TYR A 195 2.79 30.24 -1.83
C TYR A 195 2.55 30.91 -0.46
N SER A 196 2.72 32.22 -0.43
CA SER A 196 2.36 33.04 0.72
C SER A 196 1.55 34.24 0.26
N THR A 197 0.45 34.54 0.97
CA THR A 197 -0.34 35.76 0.74
C THR A 197 0.46 37.05 0.98
N GLN A 198 1.60 36.97 1.66
CA GLN A 198 2.46 38.12 1.93
C GLN A 198 3.58 38.30 0.89
N THR A 199 4.14 37.20 0.37
CA THR A 199 5.33 37.24 -0.51
C THR A 199 5.08 36.70 -1.92
N GLY A 200 3.91 36.13 -2.19
CA GLY A 200 3.56 35.51 -3.47
C GLY A 200 4.20 34.14 -3.68
N TRP A 201 4.53 33.83 -4.94
CA TRP A 201 5.17 32.58 -5.36
C TRP A 201 6.60 32.44 -4.79
N PRO A 202 7.09 31.21 -4.55
CA PRO A 202 8.42 30.97 -3.99
C PRO A 202 9.52 31.09 -5.05
N VAL A 203 9.70 32.27 -5.65
CA VAL A 203 10.58 32.49 -6.82
C VAL A 203 12.02 32.02 -6.56
N SER A 204 12.60 32.34 -5.39
CA SER A 204 13.98 31.95 -5.04
C SER A 204 14.17 30.43 -4.94
N LEU A 205 13.16 29.71 -4.43
CA LEU A 205 13.18 28.24 -4.40
C LEU A 205 13.16 27.67 -5.82
N LEU A 206 12.29 28.21 -6.70
CA LEU A 206 12.18 27.76 -8.08
C LEU A 206 13.47 28.03 -8.88
N GLU A 207 14.11 29.18 -8.68
CA GLU A 207 15.40 29.51 -9.31
C GLU A 207 16.49 28.50 -8.91
N LYS A 208 16.62 28.18 -7.62
CA LYS A 208 17.59 27.19 -7.13
C LYS A 208 17.36 25.79 -7.70
N LEU A 209 16.12 25.47 -8.06
CA LEU A 209 15.74 24.19 -8.67
C LEU A 209 15.76 24.21 -10.20
N ASN A 210 16.14 25.34 -10.81
CA ASN A 210 16.05 25.58 -12.26
C ASN A 210 14.63 25.33 -12.81
N LEU A 211 13.63 25.89 -12.12
CA LEU A 211 12.20 25.69 -12.37
C LEU A 211 11.43 27.01 -12.50
N SER A 212 12.12 28.12 -12.80
CA SER A 212 11.49 29.46 -12.90
C SER A 212 10.44 29.56 -14.03
N ASP A 213 10.53 28.71 -15.05
CA ASP A 213 9.55 28.59 -16.13
C ASP A 213 8.22 27.94 -15.71
N LEU A 214 8.11 27.47 -14.45
CA LEU A 214 6.84 27.03 -13.86
C LEU A 214 5.91 28.18 -13.50
N VAL A 215 6.45 29.32 -13.04
CA VAL A 215 5.64 30.49 -12.63
C VAL A 215 4.65 30.93 -13.71
N PRO A 216 5.03 31.11 -14.99
CA PRO A 216 4.08 31.46 -16.04
C PRO A 216 3.12 30.32 -16.42
N LYS A 217 3.42 29.06 -16.06
CA LYS A 217 2.54 27.90 -16.28
C LYS A 217 1.54 27.69 -15.14
N TRP A 218 1.75 28.25 -13.94
CA TRP A 218 0.74 28.21 -12.88
C TRP A 218 -0.46 29.11 -13.19
N PRO A 219 -1.63 28.88 -12.58
CA PRO A 219 -2.72 29.84 -12.63
C PRO A 219 -2.27 31.20 -12.08
N GLN A 220 -2.47 32.26 -12.87
CA GLN A 220 -2.02 33.61 -12.50
C GLN A 220 -2.98 34.31 -11.52
N LYS A 221 -4.26 33.89 -11.51
CA LYS A 221 -5.26 34.37 -10.55
C LYS A 221 -5.26 33.43 -9.34
N VAL A 222 -5.07 33.98 -8.14
CA VAL A 222 -5.19 33.24 -6.87
C VAL A 222 -6.40 33.77 -6.12
N LEU A 223 -7.35 32.90 -5.78
CA LEU A 223 -8.62 33.27 -5.14
C LEU A 223 -8.69 32.80 -3.69
N ALA A 224 -9.36 33.60 -2.86
CA ALA A 224 -9.65 33.23 -1.48
C ALA A 224 -10.77 32.18 -1.42
N LEU A 225 -10.79 31.38 -0.35
CA LEU A 225 -11.91 30.46 -0.10
C LEU A 225 -13.24 31.22 0.00
N GLY A 226 -14.28 30.72 -0.65
CA GLY A 226 -15.61 31.32 -0.65
C GLY A 226 -15.77 32.52 -1.60
N GLU A 227 -14.70 32.95 -2.26
CA GLU A 227 -14.79 33.96 -3.33
C GLU A 227 -15.43 33.34 -4.57
N ALA A 228 -16.22 34.13 -5.31
CA ALA A 228 -16.82 33.67 -6.56
C ALA A 228 -15.75 33.51 -7.65
N VAL A 229 -15.58 32.28 -8.14
CA VAL A 229 -14.75 31.98 -9.31
C VAL A 229 -15.39 32.57 -10.57
N GLY A 230 -16.69 32.30 -10.73
CA GLY A 230 -17.51 32.67 -11.88
C GLY A 230 -18.85 31.94 -11.86
N GLY A 231 -19.66 32.13 -12.90
CA GLY A 231 -20.89 31.36 -13.12
C GLY A 231 -20.64 30.14 -13.99
N LEU A 232 -21.49 29.11 -13.86
CA LEU A 232 -21.43 27.95 -14.75
C LEU A 232 -21.52 28.36 -16.23
N THR A 233 -20.62 27.82 -17.05
CA THR A 233 -20.75 27.92 -18.50
C THR A 233 -21.99 27.18 -18.99
N PRO A 234 -22.54 27.51 -20.18
CA PRO A 234 -23.67 26.76 -20.74
C PRO A 234 -23.40 25.25 -20.86
N GLU A 235 -22.17 24.86 -21.21
CA GLU A 235 -21.75 23.45 -21.33
C GLU A 235 -21.69 22.76 -19.96
N ALA A 236 -21.11 23.41 -18.95
CA ALA A 236 -21.07 22.90 -17.60
C ALA A 236 -22.48 22.78 -16.99
N ALA A 237 -23.34 23.78 -17.23
CA ALA A 237 -24.73 23.78 -16.81
C ALA A 237 -25.50 22.59 -17.39
N ALA A 238 -25.37 22.33 -18.69
CA ALA A 238 -25.97 21.17 -19.35
C ALA A 238 -25.42 19.84 -18.80
N HIS A 239 -24.10 19.75 -18.60
CA HIS A 239 -23.45 18.57 -18.04
C HIS A 239 -23.95 18.24 -16.63
N CYS A 240 -24.03 19.24 -15.75
CA CYS A 240 -24.42 19.10 -14.35
C CYS A 240 -25.95 19.06 -14.15
N GLY A 241 -26.75 19.47 -15.14
CA GLY A 241 -28.20 19.61 -14.98
C GLY A 241 -28.59 20.79 -14.09
N LEU A 242 -27.83 21.88 -14.18
CA LEU A 242 -27.98 23.10 -13.37
C LEU A 242 -28.25 24.33 -14.26
N PRO A 243 -28.76 25.45 -13.72
CA PRO A 243 -28.94 26.66 -14.50
C PRO A 243 -27.59 27.27 -14.95
N PRO A 244 -27.50 27.79 -16.19
CA PRO A 244 -26.32 28.55 -16.61
C PRO A 244 -26.13 29.79 -15.73
N GLY A 245 -24.87 30.15 -15.47
CA GLY A 245 -24.53 31.27 -14.60
C GLY A 245 -24.66 31.00 -13.10
N LEU A 246 -25.00 29.77 -12.66
CA LEU A 246 -24.96 29.41 -11.24
C LEU A 246 -23.57 29.68 -10.66
N LEU A 247 -23.49 30.40 -9.54
CA LEU A 247 -22.23 30.81 -8.94
C LEU A 247 -21.43 29.60 -8.42
N VAL A 248 -20.15 29.57 -8.75
CA VAL A 248 -19.17 28.61 -8.24
C VAL A 248 -18.22 29.33 -7.28
N ALA A 249 -18.21 28.92 -6.02
CA ALA A 249 -17.33 29.41 -4.98
C ALA A 249 -16.00 28.65 -4.98
N GLN A 250 -14.89 29.37 -4.79
CA GLN A 250 -13.56 28.77 -4.67
C GLN A 250 -13.49 27.91 -3.39
N GLY A 251 -13.32 26.61 -3.55
CA GLY A 251 -12.98 25.67 -2.47
C GLY A 251 -11.46 25.50 -2.30
N GLY A 252 -11.03 24.34 -1.79
CA GLY A 252 -9.62 24.01 -1.60
C GLY A 252 -9.40 22.51 -1.37
N ALA A 253 -8.36 22.19 -0.61
CA ALA A 253 -8.04 20.82 -0.21
C ALA A 253 -9.08 20.29 0.78
N ASP A 254 -9.65 19.13 0.46
CA ASP A 254 -10.66 18.38 1.23
C ASP A 254 -10.51 18.48 2.77
N ALA A 255 -9.35 18.15 3.32
CA ALA A 255 -9.07 18.17 4.75
C ALA A 255 -9.18 19.57 5.37
N PHE A 256 -8.76 20.59 4.63
CA PHE A 256 -8.82 21.99 5.09
C PHE A 256 -10.24 22.53 4.96
N ILE A 257 -10.97 22.17 3.91
CA ILE A 257 -12.40 22.51 3.80
C ILE A 257 -13.22 21.79 4.86
N GLY A 258 -12.82 20.57 5.23
CA GLY A 258 -13.32 19.84 6.40
C GLY A 258 -13.13 20.60 7.72
N MET A 259 -12.08 21.41 7.89
CA MET A 259 -11.94 22.28 9.07
C MET A 259 -13.14 23.24 9.18
N ILE A 260 -13.55 23.84 8.06
CA ILE A 260 -14.69 24.77 8.01
C ILE A 260 -15.98 24.04 8.36
N GLY A 261 -16.21 22.85 7.79
CA GLY A 261 -17.37 22.01 8.10
C GLY A 261 -17.41 21.51 9.54
N LEU A 262 -16.27 21.50 10.23
CA LEU A 262 -16.17 21.22 11.67
C LEU A 262 -16.31 22.48 12.56
N GLY A 263 -16.49 23.66 11.96
CA GLY A 263 -16.59 24.93 12.68
C GLY A 263 -15.25 25.47 13.19
N VAL A 264 -14.13 24.96 12.69
CA VAL A 264 -12.77 25.43 13.01
C VAL A 264 -12.45 26.63 12.15
N THR A 265 -12.78 27.82 12.66
CA THR A 265 -12.67 29.11 11.95
C THR A 265 -12.06 30.23 12.80
N GLN A 266 -11.75 29.94 14.06
CA GLN A 266 -11.22 30.89 15.05
C GLN A 266 -9.84 30.45 15.58
N PRO A 267 -9.00 31.40 16.00
CA PRO A 267 -7.74 31.09 16.65
C PRO A 267 -7.90 30.16 17.86
N GLY A 268 -7.00 29.18 17.98
CA GLY A 268 -7.01 28.18 19.05
C GLY A 268 -7.94 27.00 18.80
N GLN A 269 -8.79 27.01 17.77
CA GLN A 269 -9.53 25.83 17.36
C GLN A 269 -8.65 24.89 16.52
N MET A 270 -8.86 23.58 16.67
CA MET A 270 -8.20 22.54 15.91
C MET A 270 -9.22 21.55 15.35
N ALA A 271 -8.99 21.08 14.12
CA ALA A 271 -9.62 19.88 13.59
C ALA A 271 -8.69 18.68 13.79
N LEU A 272 -9.25 17.55 14.23
CA LEU A 272 -8.61 16.25 14.26
C LEU A 272 -9.38 15.30 13.33
N LEU A 273 -8.84 15.10 12.13
CA LEU A 273 -9.41 14.18 11.15
C LEU A 273 -8.81 12.80 11.37
N THR A 274 -9.67 11.80 11.64
CA THR A 274 -9.24 10.46 12.06
C THR A 274 -9.60 9.40 11.02
N GLY A 275 -8.65 8.52 10.72
CA GLY A 275 -8.82 7.41 9.78
C GLY A 275 -7.71 6.38 9.98
N SER A 276 -7.15 5.88 8.87
CA SER A 276 -5.93 5.06 8.91
C SER A 276 -4.77 5.80 9.60
N SER A 277 -4.72 7.13 9.43
CA SER A 277 -3.85 8.12 10.07
C SER A 277 -4.68 9.18 10.82
N HIS A 278 -4.03 10.09 11.56
CA HIS A 278 -4.66 11.32 12.05
C HIS A 278 -3.99 12.55 11.43
N LEU A 279 -4.80 13.58 11.17
CA LEU A 279 -4.33 14.90 10.76
C LEU A 279 -4.81 15.93 11.78
N GLN A 280 -3.86 16.69 12.35
CA GLN A 280 -4.10 17.79 13.28
C GLN A 280 -3.98 19.11 12.52
N LEU A 281 -5.08 19.83 12.32
CA LEU A 281 -5.09 21.11 11.62
C LEU A 281 -5.59 22.21 12.56
N GLY A 282 -4.72 23.14 12.94
CA GLY A 282 -5.02 24.23 13.86
C GLY A 282 -5.06 25.59 13.19
N LEU A 283 -5.85 26.53 13.74
CA LEU A 283 -5.81 27.95 13.34
C LEU A 283 -5.13 28.79 14.41
N ALA A 284 -4.02 29.44 14.05
CA ALA A 284 -3.27 30.35 14.91
C ALA A 284 -3.52 31.82 14.53
N ALA A 285 -3.49 32.70 15.54
CA ALA A 285 -3.58 34.16 15.34
C ALA A 285 -2.26 34.78 14.86
N ALA A 286 -1.15 34.08 15.00
CA ALA A 286 0.17 34.50 14.57
C ALA A 286 0.90 33.35 13.87
N PRO A 287 1.91 33.62 13.02
CA PRO A 287 2.69 32.57 12.39
C PRO A 287 3.40 31.70 13.43
N VAL A 288 3.35 30.39 13.22
CA VAL A 288 3.99 29.36 14.03
C VAL A 288 4.94 28.58 13.15
N SER A 289 6.15 28.36 13.66
CA SER A 289 7.16 27.54 13.00
C SER A 289 8.01 26.85 14.04
N GLY A 290 8.33 25.58 13.83
CA GLY A 290 9.18 24.83 14.73
C GLY A 290 9.43 23.42 14.21
N ARG A 291 10.49 22.78 14.70
CA ARG A 291 10.83 21.41 14.32
C ARG A 291 9.66 20.46 14.60
N GLY A 292 9.30 19.63 13.62
CA GLY A 292 8.20 18.67 13.70
C GLY A 292 6.83 19.24 13.29
N ILE A 293 6.70 20.55 13.10
CA ILE A 293 5.44 21.21 12.77
C ILE A 293 5.43 21.60 11.29
N PHE A 294 4.28 21.47 10.63
CA PHE A 294 4.07 21.97 9.28
C PHE A 294 3.24 23.26 9.30
N GLY A 295 3.52 24.17 8.37
CA GLY A 295 3.03 25.55 8.38
C GLY A 295 4.00 26.52 9.09
N SER A 296 3.61 27.77 9.36
CA SER A 296 2.28 28.35 9.19
C SER A 296 1.90 28.72 7.76
N TYR A 297 0.75 28.21 7.30
CA TYR A 297 0.16 28.58 6.02
C TYR A 297 -0.73 29.83 6.19
N THR A 298 -0.17 31.00 5.88
CA THR A 298 -0.81 32.31 6.12
C THR A 298 -1.96 32.60 5.16
N GLY A 299 -3.15 32.86 5.71
CA GLY A 299 -4.36 33.13 4.94
C GLY A 299 -4.88 31.92 4.17
N GLY A 300 -4.36 30.71 4.44
CA GLY A 300 -4.70 29.50 3.70
C GLY A 300 -6.10 28.95 3.98
N LEU A 301 -6.81 29.46 4.99
CA LEU A 301 -8.19 29.05 5.30
C LEU A 301 -9.10 30.25 5.54
N VAL A 302 -8.78 31.06 6.56
CA VAL A 302 -9.46 32.32 6.87
C VAL A 302 -8.44 33.45 6.67
N PRO A 303 -8.80 34.54 5.96
CA PRO A 303 -7.91 35.68 5.79
C PRO A 303 -7.35 36.20 7.12
N GLY A 304 -6.03 36.45 7.16
CA GLY A 304 -5.34 36.94 8.35
C GLY A 304 -5.01 35.90 9.43
N LEU A 305 -5.50 34.65 9.30
CA LEU A 305 -5.15 33.56 10.21
C LEU A 305 -4.12 32.61 9.59
N HIS A 306 -3.48 31.81 10.43
CA HIS A 306 -2.39 30.93 10.04
C HIS A 306 -2.74 29.47 10.31
N VAL A 307 -2.71 28.61 9.29
CA VAL A 307 -2.95 27.18 9.51
C VAL A 307 -1.66 26.50 9.97
N VAL A 308 -1.78 25.67 10.99
CA VAL A 308 -0.70 24.81 11.53
C VAL A 308 -1.12 23.36 11.32
N GLU A 309 -0.18 22.51 10.90
CA GLU A 309 -0.43 21.14 10.52
C GLU A 309 0.49 20.17 11.29
N GLY A 310 -0.09 19.08 11.76
CA GLY A 310 0.59 17.90 12.26
C GLY A 310 -0.01 16.64 11.65
N GLY A 311 0.78 15.58 11.55
CA GLY A 311 0.30 14.29 11.05
C GLY A 311 0.83 13.12 11.85
N GLN A 312 -0.04 12.15 12.07
CA GLN A 312 0.23 10.92 12.80
C GLN A 312 -0.05 9.72 11.89
N THR A 313 1.00 9.01 11.47
CA THR A 313 0.96 8.12 10.30
C THR A 313 0.10 6.88 10.50
N SER A 314 0.14 6.25 11.68
CA SER A 314 -0.49 4.96 11.91
C SER A 314 -1.36 4.97 13.16
N THR A 315 -2.68 5.06 12.98
CA THR A 315 -3.62 5.25 14.09
C THR A 315 -4.80 4.27 14.02
N GLY A 316 -5.81 4.50 13.17
CA GLY A 316 -6.86 3.51 12.95
C GLY A 316 -6.30 2.27 12.26
N SER A 317 -5.22 2.44 11.48
CA SER A 317 -4.49 1.34 10.85
C SER A 317 -3.85 0.38 11.85
N ILE A 318 -3.36 0.85 13.00
CA ILE A 318 -2.76 -0.04 14.02
C ILE A 318 -3.83 -0.84 14.76
N VAL A 319 -5.01 -0.24 14.98
CA VAL A 319 -6.18 -0.92 15.56
C VAL A 319 -6.74 -1.96 14.57
N ALA A 320 -6.83 -1.60 13.29
CA ALA A 320 -7.23 -2.53 12.23
C ALA A 320 -6.23 -3.68 12.05
N TRP A 321 -4.92 -3.37 12.12
CA TRP A 321 -3.85 -4.37 12.11
C TRP A 321 -3.99 -5.34 13.28
N PHE A 322 -4.17 -4.83 14.50
CA PHE A 322 -4.32 -5.65 15.70
C PHE A 322 -5.52 -6.60 15.58
N LYS A 323 -6.67 -6.07 15.17
CA LYS A 323 -7.87 -6.86 14.91
C LYS A 323 -7.61 -7.96 13.86
N ARG A 324 -6.99 -7.61 12.74
CA ARG A 324 -6.74 -8.53 11.62
C ARG A 324 -5.76 -9.66 11.99
N VAL A 325 -4.71 -9.32 12.76
CA VAL A 325 -3.56 -10.23 12.98
C VAL A 325 -3.72 -11.04 14.26
N LEU A 326 -4.30 -10.47 15.31
CA LEU A 326 -4.29 -11.06 16.66
C LEU A 326 -5.67 -11.45 17.17
N CYS A 327 -6.75 -11.12 16.45
CA CYS A 327 -8.10 -11.48 16.85
C CYS A 327 -8.71 -12.55 15.93
N ALA A 328 -9.63 -13.34 16.46
CA ALA A 328 -10.37 -14.32 15.68
C ALA A 328 -11.17 -13.64 14.55
N PRO A 329 -11.28 -14.25 13.36
CA PRO A 329 -12.16 -13.77 12.30
C PRO A 329 -13.57 -13.50 12.81
N GLY A 330 -14.17 -12.38 12.39
CA GLY A 330 -15.52 -11.98 12.82
C GLY A 330 -15.59 -11.22 14.16
N THR A 331 -14.47 -11.03 14.87
CA THR A 331 -14.44 -10.14 16.07
C THR A 331 -14.93 -8.74 15.68
N SER A 332 -15.86 -8.13 16.43
CA SER A 332 -16.32 -6.76 16.19
C SER A 332 -15.43 -5.74 16.89
N TYR A 333 -15.44 -4.48 16.41
CA TYR A 333 -14.76 -3.40 17.14
C TYR A 333 -15.43 -3.13 18.49
N ASP A 334 -16.76 -3.24 18.57
CA ASP A 334 -17.52 -3.06 19.82
C ASP A 334 -17.08 -4.05 20.92
N ALA A 335 -16.77 -5.29 20.55
CA ALA A 335 -16.25 -6.28 21.49
C ALA A 335 -14.86 -5.91 22.01
N LEU A 336 -13.96 -5.45 21.12
CA LEU A 336 -12.63 -4.99 21.50
C LEU A 336 -12.69 -3.73 22.38
N ASP A 337 -13.62 -2.81 22.08
CA ASP A 337 -13.87 -1.62 22.87
C ASP A 337 -14.39 -1.98 24.26
N ALA A 338 -15.31 -2.94 24.38
CA ALA A 338 -15.82 -3.40 25.67
C ALA A 338 -14.70 -4.03 26.53
N GLU A 339 -13.82 -4.83 25.91
CA GLU A 339 -12.65 -5.39 26.60
C GLU A 339 -11.64 -4.31 27.02
N ALA A 340 -11.38 -3.32 26.16
CA ALA A 340 -10.51 -2.20 26.47
C ALA A 340 -11.10 -1.28 27.57
N ALA A 341 -12.43 -1.16 27.63
CA ALA A 341 -13.13 -0.38 28.65
C ALA A 341 -13.00 -1.01 30.05
N ALA A 342 -12.86 -2.34 30.14
CA ALA A 342 -12.64 -3.06 31.39
C ALA A 342 -11.21 -2.88 31.96
N VAL A 343 -10.28 -2.32 31.18
CA VAL A 343 -8.90 -2.04 31.60
C VAL A 343 -8.80 -0.60 32.10
N ALA A 344 -8.16 -0.41 33.26
CA ALA A 344 -7.97 0.91 33.85
C ALA A 344 -7.01 1.78 33.02
N PRO A 345 -7.14 3.13 33.09
CA PRO A 345 -6.19 4.06 32.49
C PRO A 345 -4.74 3.74 32.81
N GLY A 346 -3.87 3.80 31.80
CA GLY A 346 -2.44 3.50 31.93
C GLY A 346 -2.10 2.01 31.81
N CYS A 347 -3.12 1.18 31.54
CA CYS A 347 -3.01 -0.18 31.02
C CYS A 347 -2.08 -1.10 31.81
N ASP A 348 -2.11 -1.03 33.14
CA ASP A 348 -1.26 -1.83 34.05
C ASP A 348 0.24 -1.78 33.71
N GLY A 349 0.69 -0.67 33.12
CA GLY A 349 2.08 -0.46 32.71
C GLY A 349 2.38 -0.79 31.24
N LEU A 350 1.50 -1.48 30.53
CA LEU A 350 1.64 -1.74 29.10
C LEU A 350 1.57 -0.42 28.31
N THR A 351 2.50 -0.22 27.38
CA THR A 351 2.56 1.01 26.56
C THR A 351 2.82 0.67 25.10
N ALA A 352 2.02 1.24 24.20
CA ALA A 352 2.20 1.10 22.77
C ALA A 352 2.85 2.35 22.17
N LEU A 353 3.89 2.16 21.36
CA LEU A 353 4.40 3.18 20.43
C LEU A 353 3.71 2.98 19.07
N ASP A 354 3.05 4.01 18.57
CA ASP A 354 2.16 3.96 17.41
C ASP A 354 2.88 4.05 16.04
N HIS A 355 4.21 4.11 16.01
CA HIS A 355 5.02 4.36 14.81
C HIS A 355 5.10 3.16 13.81
N PHE A 356 4.02 2.39 13.62
CA PHE A 356 4.03 1.16 12.81
C PHE A 356 4.44 1.41 11.34
N GLN A 357 4.20 2.60 10.81
CA GLN A 357 4.61 3.05 9.47
C GLN A 357 5.57 4.27 9.55
N GLY A 358 6.38 4.36 10.59
CA GLY A 358 7.21 5.53 10.85
C GLY A 358 6.47 6.64 11.60
N ASN A 359 7.18 7.74 11.86
CA ASN A 359 6.63 8.93 12.50
C ASN A 359 6.78 10.15 11.58
N ARG A 360 5.70 10.91 11.40
CA ARG A 360 5.71 12.20 10.69
C ARG A 360 5.94 13.34 11.67
N THR A 361 5.00 13.60 12.58
CA THR A 361 5.13 14.64 13.61
C THR A 361 5.29 14.02 15.01
N PRO A 362 6.22 14.50 15.86
CA PRO A 362 7.19 15.58 15.64
C PRO A 362 8.58 15.09 15.18
N HIS A 363 8.80 13.79 15.08
CA HIS A 363 10.15 13.25 14.91
C HIS A 363 10.64 13.22 13.46
N THR A 364 9.72 13.25 12.48
CA THR A 364 10.04 13.17 11.04
C THR A 364 10.99 12.00 10.72
N ASP A 365 10.67 10.81 11.26
CA ASP A 365 11.48 9.60 11.11
C ASP A 365 10.66 8.47 10.50
N ALA A 366 10.74 8.33 9.17
CA ALA A 366 10.08 7.26 8.42
C ALA A 366 10.56 5.84 8.79
N ALA A 367 11.72 5.72 9.45
CA ALA A 367 12.27 4.44 9.86
C ALA A 367 11.85 4.03 11.28
N SER A 368 11.18 4.90 12.03
CA SER A 368 10.66 4.53 13.35
C SER A 368 9.66 3.37 13.23
N ARG A 369 9.61 2.50 14.24
CA ARG A 369 8.72 1.32 14.25
C ARG A 369 7.94 1.25 15.54
N GLY A 370 6.73 0.70 15.44
CA GLY A 370 5.85 0.49 16.58
C GLY A 370 6.41 -0.54 17.57
N ALA A 371 5.96 -0.47 18.81
CA ALA A 371 6.38 -1.36 19.88
C ALA A 371 5.28 -1.53 20.92
N LEU A 372 5.22 -2.70 21.55
CA LEU A 372 4.44 -2.95 22.76
C LEU A 372 5.43 -3.28 23.88
N VAL A 373 5.55 -2.40 24.87
CA VAL A 373 6.56 -2.52 25.94
C VAL A 373 5.87 -2.61 27.30
N GLY A 374 6.37 -3.51 28.16
CA GLY A 374 5.83 -3.75 29.50
C GLY A 374 4.87 -4.93 29.61
N LEU A 375 4.89 -5.89 28.67
CA LEU A 375 4.04 -7.09 28.74
C LEU A 375 4.32 -7.93 30.00
N THR A 376 3.25 -8.44 30.62
CA THR A 376 3.26 -9.42 31.69
C THR A 376 2.26 -10.53 31.36
N LEU A 377 2.32 -11.66 32.06
CA LEU A 377 1.37 -12.76 31.87
C LEU A 377 -0.07 -12.42 32.27
N ALA A 378 -0.30 -11.30 32.96
CA ALA A 378 -1.63 -10.83 33.32
C ALA A 378 -2.35 -10.08 32.20
N HIS A 379 -1.63 -9.61 31.18
CA HIS A 379 -2.21 -8.80 30.11
C HIS A 379 -2.99 -9.66 29.11
N GLY A 380 -4.22 -9.23 28.84
CA GLY A 380 -5.10 -9.84 27.84
C GLY A 380 -5.25 -9.01 26.58
N ARG A 381 -6.18 -9.43 25.72
CA ARG A 381 -6.54 -8.74 24.48
C ARG A 381 -7.03 -7.31 24.71
N GLY A 382 -7.85 -7.11 25.75
CA GLY A 382 -8.33 -5.79 26.17
C GLY A 382 -7.20 -4.83 26.53
N HIS A 383 -6.13 -5.31 27.19
CA HIS A 383 -4.94 -4.49 27.49
C HIS A 383 -4.25 -4.05 26.21
N VAL A 384 -4.01 -4.95 25.27
CA VAL A 384 -3.35 -4.57 24.01
C VAL A 384 -4.19 -3.54 23.25
N MET A 385 -5.50 -3.75 23.10
CA MET A 385 -6.40 -2.78 22.48
C MET A 385 -6.36 -1.41 23.18
N ARG A 386 -6.51 -1.41 24.52
CA ARG A 386 -6.45 -0.18 25.33
C ARG A 386 -5.11 0.53 25.18
N SER A 387 -4.00 -0.20 25.21
CA SER A 387 -2.66 0.37 25.07
C SER A 387 -2.43 1.02 23.70
N LEU A 388 -3.01 0.46 22.61
CA LEU A 388 -2.95 1.05 21.28
C LEU A 388 -3.76 2.35 21.21
N MET A 389 -4.96 2.37 21.78
CA MET A 389 -5.79 3.59 21.88
C MET A 389 -5.08 4.68 22.68
N GLU A 390 -4.56 4.34 23.86
CA GLU A 390 -3.81 5.25 24.73
C GLU A 390 -2.50 5.72 24.08
N GLY A 391 -1.79 4.84 23.37
CA GLY A 391 -0.58 5.18 22.62
C GLY A 391 -0.86 6.19 21.52
N VAL A 392 -1.93 5.99 20.73
CA VAL A 392 -2.35 6.97 19.70
C VAL A 392 -2.72 8.31 20.34
N ALA A 393 -3.47 8.31 21.45
CA ALA A 393 -3.82 9.54 22.16
C ALA A 393 -2.59 10.25 22.76
N CYS A 394 -1.61 9.49 23.27
CA CYS A 394 -0.32 10.03 23.71
C CYS A 394 0.48 10.62 22.55
N GLY A 395 0.45 9.98 21.38
CA GLY A 395 1.00 10.53 20.14
C GLY A 395 0.35 11.85 19.78
N THR A 396 -0.99 11.92 19.76
CA THR A 396 -1.72 13.18 19.54
C THR A 396 -1.32 14.25 20.55
N ARG A 397 -1.28 13.93 21.86
CA ARG A 397 -0.81 14.87 22.89
C ARG A 397 0.61 15.35 22.64
N LEU A 398 1.54 14.48 22.24
CA LEU A 398 2.91 14.86 21.91
C LEU A 398 2.98 15.86 20.76
N ILE A 399 2.09 15.72 19.77
CA ILE A 399 1.94 16.70 18.67
C ILE A 399 1.44 18.03 19.23
N LEU A 400 0.39 18.02 20.07
CA LEU A 400 -0.13 19.25 20.69
C LEU A 400 0.92 19.96 21.55
N ASP A 401 1.62 19.23 22.41
CA ASP A 401 2.71 19.77 23.25
C ASP A 401 3.83 20.37 22.38
N THR A 402 4.09 19.78 21.21
CA THR A 402 5.08 20.32 20.25
C THR A 402 4.59 21.63 19.64
N MET A 403 3.33 21.69 19.23
CA MET A 403 2.74 22.94 18.72
C MET A 403 2.69 24.03 19.80
N SER A 404 2.36 23.67 21.05
CA SER A 404 2.34 24.60 22.18
C SER A 404 3.71 25.22 22.45
N ARG A 405 4.78 24.42 22.38
CA ARG A 405 6.16 24.94 22.48
C ARG A 405 6.53 25.90 21.35
N ALA A 406 5.89 25.78 20.19
CA ALA A 406 6.08 26.69 19.06
C ALA A 406 5.12 27.89 19.05
N GLY A 407 4.24 28.00 20.06
CA GLY A 407 3.33 29.14 20.23
C GLY A 407 1.88 28.91 19.82
N TYR A 408 1.46 27.67 19.52
CA TYR A 408 0.05 27.34 19.27
C TYR A 408 -0.47 26.31 20.28
N THR A 409 -1.42 26.71 21.11
CA THR A 409 -2.11 25.81 22.04
C THR A 409 -3.59 25.74 21.69
N PRO A 410 -4.13 24.55 21.38
CA PRO A 410 -5.55 24.43 21.09
C PRO A 410 -6.40 24.63 22.35
N THR A 411 -7.51 25.33 22.22
CA THR A 411 -8.54 25.50 23.26
C THR A 411 -9.66 24.47 23.13
N SER A 412 -9.82 23.89 21.94
CA SER A 412 -10.77 22.82 21.63
C SER A 412 -10.33 22.06 20.38
N VAL A 413 -10.74 20.80 20.29
CA VAL A 413 -10.44 19.91 19.15
C VAL A 413 -11.76 19.39 18.58
N ALA A 414 -12.16 19.86 17.41
CA ALA A 414 -13.27 19.27 16.66
C ALA A 414 -12.79 17.99 15.98
N ILE A 415 -13.43 16.86 16.25
CA ILE A 415 -12.98 15.54 15.78
C ILE A 415 -13.96 14.95 14.76
N ALA A 416 -13.41 14.36 13.70
CA ALA A 416 -14.18 13.66 12.67
C ALA A 416 -13.52 12.32 12.29
N GLY A 417 -14.29 11.45 11.63
CA GLY A 417 -13.80 10.20 11.06
C GLY A 417 -13.86 9.00 12.01
N GLY A 418 -13.06 7.97 11.73
CA GLY A 418 -13.28 6.62 12.28
C GLY A 418 -13.24 6.49 13.80
N ALA A 419 -12.45 7.32 14.50
CA ALA A 419 -12.32 7.28 15.95
C ALA A 419 -13.60 7.73 16.68
N THR A 420 -14.46 8.53 16.03
CA THR A 420 -15.69 9.05 16.67
C THR A 420 -16.72 7.97 16.98
N ARG A 421 -16.60 6.79 16.35
CA ARG A 421 -17.46 5.63 16.60
C ARG A 421 -17.18 4.95 17.94
N SER A 422 -16.05 5.23 18.58
CA SER A 422 -15.68 4.69 19.89
C SER A 422 -15.82 5.76 20.98
N PRO A 423 -16.87 5.71 21.83
CA PRO A 423 -17.01 6.63 22.96
C PRO A 423 -15.83 6.54 23.93
N LEU A 424 -15.28 5.34 24.12
CA LEU A 424 -14.10 5.12 24.95
C LEU A 424 -12.89 5.86 24.39
N TRP A 425 -12.61 5.69 23.10
CA TRP A 425 -11.42 6.28 22.50
C TRP A 425 -11.50 7.81 22.45
N LEU A 426 -12.70 8.35 22.21
CA LEU A 426 -12.96 9.79 22.35
C LEU A 426 -12.63 10.32 23.75
N GLN A 427 -13.08 9.61 24.79
CA GLN A 427 -12.78 10.01 26.17
C GLN A 427 -11.28 9.90 26.47
N ILE A 428 -10.61 8.84 26.00
CA ILE A 428 -9.14 8.69 26.13
C ILE A 428 -8.41 9.87 25.49
N HIS A 429 -8.81 10.29 24.29
CA HIS A 429 -8.22 11.45 23.63
C HIS A 429 -8.40 12.73 24.45
N ALA A 430 -9.62 13.02 24.92
CA ALA A 430 -9.89 14.21 25.74
C ALA A 430 -9.09 14.18 27.05
N ASP A 431 -9.07 13.04 27.73
CA ASP A 431 -8.37 12.85 29.01
C ASP A 431 -6.86 12.96 28.89
N VAL A 432 -6.26 12.32 27.88
CA VAL A 432 -4.81 12.33 27.65
C VAL A 432 -4.36 13.71 27.20
N CYS A 433 -5.08 14.34 26.26
CA CYS A 433 -4.72 15.64 25.70
C CYS A 433 -5.06 16.81 26.64
N GLY A 434 -5.98 16.63 27.59
CA GLY A 434 -6.39 17.67 28.53
C GLY A 434 -7.16 18.84 27.89
N VAL A 435 -7.79 18.62 26.73
CA VAL A 435 -8.58 19.64 26.01
C VAL A 435 -9.95 19.09 25.61
N PRO A 436 -11.01 19.92 25.51
CA PRO A 436 -12.32 19.47 25.08
C PRO A 436 -12.35 18.98 23.63
N PHE A 437 -13.01 17.85 23.39
CA PHE A 437 -13.24 17.30 22.06
C PHE A 437 -14.68 17.54 21.61
N VAL A 438 -14.87 18.12 20.43
CA VAL A 438 -16.17 18.52 19.90
C VAL A 438 -16.56 17.60 18.75
N LEU A 439 -17.74 16.99 18.84
CA LEU A 439 -18.36 16.24 17.76
C LEU A 439 -19.46 17.10 17.12
N THR A 440 -19.41 17.21 15.80
CA THR A 440 -20.45 17.87 15.00
C THR A 440 -21.49 16.87 14.53
N ARG A 441 -22.73 17.32 14.39
CA ARG A 441 -23.86 16.49 13.94
C ARG A 441 -23.70 15.99 12.51
N GLN A 442 -23.04 16.78 11.66
CA GLN A 442 -22.75 16.39 10.28
C GLN A 442 -21.40 15.64 10.25
N PRO A 443 -21.38 14.32 9.97
CA PRO A 443 -20.15 13.56 9.85
C PRO A 443 -19.34 13.88 8.58
N GLU A 444 -20.01 14.34 7.52
CA GLU A 444 -19.40 14.67 6.22
C GLU A 444 -18.88 16.12 6.22
N ALA A 445 -17.81 16.34 6.98
CA ALA A 445 -17.25 17.68 7.19
C ALA A 445 -16.80 18.39 5.90
N PRO A 446 -16.11 17.76 4.93
CA PRO A 446 -15.72 18.44 3.68
C PRO A 446 -16.93 18.99 2.91
N LEU A 447 -17.97 18.18 2.74
CA LEU A 447 -19.22 18.60 2.09
C LEU A 447 -19.89 19.78 2.81
N LEU A 448 -19.98 19.77 4.15
CA LEU A 448 -20.54 20.91 4.87
C LEU A 448 -19.66 22.17 4.73
N GLY A 449 -18.34 22.00 4.70
CA GLY A 449 -17.39 23.08 4.41
C GLY A 449 -17.63 23.69 3.03
N CYS A 450 -17.80 22.88 1.99
CA CYS A 450 -18.18 23.33 0.66
C CYS A 450 -19.52 24.08 0.63
N ALA A 451 -20.53 23.59 1.36
CA ALA A 451 -21.81 24.28 1.47
C ALA A 451 -21.64 25.66 2.13
N ILE A 452 -20.83 25.77 3.19
CA ILE A 452 -20.49 27.04 3.85
C ILE A 452 -19.84 28.02 2.86
N LEU A 453 -18.88 27.56 2.04
CA LEU A 453 -18.24 28.40 1.04
C LEU A 453 -19.21 28.87 -0.05
N ALA A 454 -20.09 27.97 -0.51
CA ALA A 454 -21.16 28.32 -1.44
C ALA A 454 -22.11 29.36 -0.84
N ALA A 455 -22.44 29.26 0.45
CA ALA A 455 -23.32 30.19 1.15
C ALA A 455 -22.73 31.61 1.23
N VAL A 456 -21.42 31.71 1.48
CA VAL A 456 -20.68 32.98 1.47
C VAL A 456 -20.67 33.58 0.06
N ALA A 457 -20.35 32.80 -0.97
CA ALA A 457 -20.37 33.29 -2.35
C ALA A 457 -21.76 33.74 -2.82
N ALA A 458 -22.83 33.07 -2.35
CA ALA A 458 -24.22 33.46 -2.62
C ALA A 458 -24.67 34.72 -1.85
N GLY A 459 -23.84 35.23 -0.93
CA GLY A 459 -24.17 36.36 -0.06
C GLY A 459 -25.21 36.03 1.02
N ALA A 460 -25.49 34.74 1.27
CA ALA A 460 -26.41 34.32 2.34
C ALA A 460 -25.79 34.57 3.73
N TYR A 461 -24.45 34.57 3.80
CA TYR A 461 -23.66 34.94 4.97
C TYR A 461 -22.52 35.86 4.56
N ALA A 462 -22.08 36.74 5.47
CA ALA A 462 -21.06 37.74 5.18
C ALA A 462 -19.65 37.16 5.01
N ASP A 463 -19.31 36.13 5.78
CA ASP A 463 -17.98 35.52 5.80
C ASP A 463 -18.03 34.07 6.30
N ILE A 464 -16.89 33.36 6.15
CA ILE A 464 -16.74 31.95 6.54
C ILE A 464 -17.04 31.73 8.03
N PRO A 465 -16.48 32.51 8.99
CA PRO A 465 -16.81 32.33 10.41
C PRO A 465 -18.30 32.48 10.74
N THR A 466 -18.98 33.46 10.14
CA THR A 466 -20.41 33.71 10.36
C THR A 466 -21.26 32.56 9.80
N ALA A 467 -20.94 32.10 8.59
CA ALA A 467 -21.61 30.96 7.97
C ALA A 467 -21.39 29.66 8.77
N ALA A 468 -20.14 29.36 9.15
CA ALA A 468 -19.81 28.18 9.93
C ALA A 468 -20.52 28.17 11.29
N LYS A 469 -20.59 29.30 11.98
CA LYS A 469 -21.34 29.43 13.25
C LYS A 469 -22.83 29.13 13.08
N ALA A 470 -23.42 29.47 11.93
CA ALA A 470 -24.84 29.25 11.67
C ALA A 470 -25.15 27.84 11.16
N MET A 471 -24.25 27.24 10.38
CA MET A 471 -24.49 25.97 9.66
C MET A 471 -23.90 24.74 10.38
N VAL A 472 -22.89 24.90 11.23
CA VAL A 472 -22.27 23.79 11.95
C VAL A 472 -22.98 23.58 13.29
N ALA A 473 -23.67 22.45 13.43
CA ALA A 473 -24.30 22.06 14.68
C ALA A 473 -23.39 21.15 15.51
N VAL A 474 -23.10 21.55 16.75
CA VAL A 474 -22.44 20.69 17.74
C VAL A 474 -23.43 19.63 18.23
N GLU A 475 -23.03 18.36 18.18
CA GLU A 475 -23.79 17.24 18.72
C GLU A 475 -23.42 16.95 20.18
N ARG A 476 -22.11 16.87 20.45
CA ARG A 476 -21.60 16.52 21.78
C ARG A 476 -20.23 17.14 22.02
N VAL A 477 -19.98 17.54 23.26
CA VAL A 477 -18.64 17.92 23.73
C VAL A 477 -18.18 16.90 24.77
N VAL A 478 -17.05 16.26 24.52
CA VAL A 478 -16.39 15.34 25.44
C VAL A 478 -15.37 16.13 26.25
N GLN A 479 -15.64 16.28 27.54
CA GLN A 479 -14.76 16.99 28.46
C GLN A 479 -13.70 16.04 29.02
N PRO A 480 -12.45 16.50 29.23
CA PRO A 480 -11.48 15.76 30.03
C PRO A 480 -12.04 15.52 31.44
N GLN A 481 -11.94 14.30 31.94
CA GLN A 481 -12.43 13.97 33.28
C GLN A 481 -11.53 14.59 34.37
N PRO A 482 -12.10 15.06 35.49
CA PRO A 482 -11.32 15.52 36.63
C PRO A 482 -10.32 14.44 37.11
N GLY A 483 -9.06 14.81 37.28
CA GLY A 483 -8.00 13.89 37.72
C GLY A 483 -7.41 12.99 36.62
N ALA A 484 -7.98 12.97 35.41
CA ALA A 484 -7.48 12.14 34.32
C ALA A 484 -6.02 12.46 33.93
N ALA A 485 -5.64 13.74 34.00
CA ALA A 485 -4.26 14.16 33.77
C ALA A 485 -3.26 13.45 34.70
N ALA A 486 -3.63 13.25 35.97
CA ALA A 486 -2.81 12.50 36.93
C ALA A 486 -2.77 11.01 36.61
N LEU A 487 -3.90 10.42 36.20
CA LEU A 487 -4.00 9.01 35.82
C LEU A 487 -3.12 8.67 34.60
N TYR A 488 -3.12 9.53 33.58
CA TYR A 488 -2.36 9.31 32.35
C TYR A 488 -0.92 9.86 32.40
N ALA A 489 -0.51 10.59 33.43
CA ALA A 489 0.82 11.20 33.52
C ALA A 489 1.95 10.17 33.36
N ALA A 490 1.85 9.03 34.06
CA ALA A 490 2.84 7.97 33.97
C ALA A 490 2.83 7.28 32.60
N ALA A 491 1.65 7.07 32.00
CA ALA A 491 1.52 6.48 30.67
C ALA A 491 2.17 7.37 29.60
N TYR A 492 1.90 8.68 29.66
CA TYR A 492 2.49 9.65 28.73
C TYR A 492 4.01 9.77 28.89
N ALA A 493 4.51 9.77 30.13
CA ALA A 493 5.95 9.78 30.41
C ALA A 493 6.64 8.52 29.85
N ARG A 494 6.04 7.33 30.02
CA ARG A 494 6.55 6.10 29.38
C ARG A 494 6.54 6.20 27.87
N TYR A 495 5.41 6.61 27.28
CA TYR A 495 5.25 6.75 25.83
C TYR A 495 6.33 7.64 25.22
N THR A 496 6.54 8.84 25.77
CA THR A 496 7.55 9.80 25.28
C THR A 496 8.99 9.29 25.44
N ALA A 497 9.26 8.44 26.43
CA ALA A 497 10.57 7.81 26.61
C ALA A 497 10.84 6.64 25.64
N LEU A 498 9.79 6.01 25.06
CA LEU A 498 9.98 4.85 24.18
C LEU A 498 10.74 5.18 22.90
N TYR A 499 10.39 6.26 22.21
CA TYR A 499 11.04 6.61 20.95
C TYR A 499 12.57 6.80 21.10
N PRO A 500 13.08 7.67 22.00
CA PRO A 500 14.53 7.82 22.16
C PRO A 500 15.23 6.54 22.65
N ALA A 501 14.55 5.69 23.42
CA ALA A 501 15.11 4.42 23.88
C ALA A 501 15.22 3.37 22.76
N LEU A 502 14.26 3.33 21.84
CA LEU A 502 14.21 2.35 20.74
C LEU A 502 15.00 2.80 19.51
N ARG A 503 15.18 4.11 19.31
CA ARG A 503 15.86 4.66 18.14
C ARG A 503 17.28 4.10 17.91
N PRO A 504 18.16 3.97 18.92
CA PRO A 504 19.50 3.39 18.71
C PRO A 504 19.47 1.96 18.16
N LEU A 505 18.46 1.16 18.56
CA LEU A 505 18.27 -0.21 18.07
C LEU A 505 17.85 -0.20 16.60
N GLN A 506 16.93 0.70 16.23
CA GLN A 506 16.50 0.88 14.84
C GLN A 506 17.64 1.37 13.93
N ASP A 507 18.58 2.16 14.45
CA ASP A 507 19.77 2.61 13.72
C ASP A 507 20.84 1.51 13.59
N LEU A 508 20.81 0.46 14.42
CA LEU A 508 21.63 -0.74 14.19
C LEU A 508 21.09 -1.54 13.00
N ASP A 509 19.77 -1.65 12.86
CA ASP A 509 19.14 -2.31 11.71
C ASP A 509 19.47 -1.58 10.40
N LYS A 510 19.50 -0.23 10.42
CA LYS A 510 19.97 0.59 9.29
C LYS A 510 21.45 0.40 8.97
N ARG A 511 22.30 0.10 9.97
CA ARG A 511 23.73 -0.18 9.76
C ARG A 511 23.99 -1.58 9.24
N CYS A 512 23.19 -2.56 9.63
CA CYS A 512 23.19 -3.88 9.02
C CYS A 512 22.69 -3.83 7.56
N SER A 513 21.66 -3.03 7.26
CA SER A 513 21.18 -2.86 5.87
C SER A 513 22.11 -1.98 5.00
N SER A 514 22.76 -0.96 5.56
CA SER A 514 23.71 -0.10 4.82
C SER A 514 25.12 -0.69 4.69
N SER A 515 25.54 -1.60 5.58
CA SER A 515 26.78 -2.38 5.40
C SER A 515 26.60 -3.51 4.37
N ALA A 516 25.39 -4.00 4.16
CA ALA A 516 25.04 -4.84 3.01
C ALA A 516 25.06 -4.03 1.69
N SER A 517 24.77 -2.72 1.72
CA SER A 517 24.73 -1.85 0.55
C SER A 517 26.08 -1.15 0.21
N LYS A 518 27.09 -1.23 1.10
CA LYS A 518 28.42 -0.61 0.91
C LYS A 518 29.58 -1.58 0.64
N ARG A 519 29.32 -2.85 0.32
CA ARG A 519 30.33 -3.64 -0.41
C ARG A 519 30.25 -3.25 -1.88
N ARG A 520 30.99 -2.18 -2.24
CA ARG A 520 31.54 -2.10 -3.59
C ARG A 520 32.30 -3.41 -3.81
N LEU A 521 31.90 -4.17 -4.82
CA LEU A 521 32.75 -5.18 -5.40
C LEU A 521 34.11 -4.52 -5.68
N PRO A 522 35.23 -5.10 -5.20
CA PRO A 522 36.53 -4.70 -5.68
C PRO A 522 36.53 -4.83 -7.21
N SER A 523 37.04 -3.79 -7.87
CA SER A 523 37.35 -3.82 -9.29
C SER A 523 38.13 -5.08 -9.63
N GLU A 524 37.72 -5.70 -10.74
CA GLU A 524 38.30 -6.84 -11.43
C GLU A 524 39.73 -7.22 -11.02
N THR A 525 39.87 -8.41 -10.46
CA THR A 525 40.97 -9.31 -10.82
C THR A 525 40.34 -10.65 -11.20
N GLY A 526 40.68 -11.13 -12.39
CA GLY A 526 40.04 -12.25 -13.05
C GLY A 526 39.98 -13.50 -12.18
N GLY A 527 38.76 -13.99 -11.99
CA GLY A 527 38.46 -15.33 -11.49
C GLY A 527 37.28 -15.85 -12.28
N GLU A 528 37.51 -16.89 -13.06
CA GLU A 528 36.51 -17.54 -13.91
C GLU A 528 35.22 -17.83 -13.12
N ARG A 529 34.08 -17.42 -13.68
CA ARG A 529 32.78 -17.99 -13.27
C ARG A 529 32.89 -19.51 -13.44
N PRO A 530 32.43 -20.34 -12.50
CA PRO A 530 32.40 -21.78 -12.72
C PRO A 530 31.35 -22.11 -13.79
N ALA A 531 31.78 -22.02 -15.05
CA ALA A 531 31.11 -22.55 -16.21
C ALA A 531 31.19 -24.07 -16.15
N LYS A 532 30.36 -24.71 -15.30
CA LYS A 532 30.20 -26.18 -15.25
C LYS A 532 28.98 -26.61 -14.43
N LEU A 533 27.82 -26.02 -14.68
CA LEU A 533 26.56 -26.77 -14.65
C LEU A 533 25.86 -26.45 -15.96
N LEU A 534 25.24 -27.46 -16.58
CA LEU A 534 24.58 -27.41 -17.90
C LEU A 534 25.50 -27.74 -19.09
N ALA A 535 26.02 -28.97 -19.07
CA ALA A 535 25.93 -29.79 -20.28
C ALA A 535 24.69 -30.70 -20.12
N PRO A 536 23.93 -31.01 -21.19
CA PRO A 536 22.88 -32.02 -21.15
C PRO A 536 23.53 -33.40 -21.03
N GLY A 537 23.97 -33.72 -19.81
CA GLY A 537 24.50 -35.01 -19.45
C GLY A 537 23.38 -36.03 -19.47
N ARG A 538 23.53 -37.06 -20.29
CA ARG A 538 22.74 -38.30 -20.30
C ARG A 538 22.75 -38.90 -18.88
N SER A 539 21.79 -38.52 -18.04
CA SER A 539 21.66 -39.00 -16.67
C SER A 539 20.20 -39.38 -16.43
N ALA A 540 19.97 -40.58 -15.91
CA ALA A 540 18.64 -41.12 -15.61
C ALA A 540 17.77 -40.09 -14.88
N MET A 541 16.48 -40.03 -15.25
CA MET A 541 15.51 -39.10 -14.66
C MET A 541 15.53 -39.22 -13.13
N ARG A 542 16.03 -38.17 -12.47
CA ARG A 542 16.11 -38.14 -11.01
C ARG A 542 14.77 -37.63 -10.49
N GLY A 543 14.15 -38.42 -9.62
CA GLY A 543 12.97 -37.97 -8.89
C GLY A 543 13.31 -36.80 -7.97
N VAL A 544 12.49 -35.75 -8.02
CA VAL A 544 12.62 -34.54 -7.21
C VAL A 544 11.29 -34.28 -6.50
N VAL A 545 11.37 -33.91 -5.23
CA VAL A 545 10.27 -33.28 -4.50
C VAL A 545 10.67 -31.83 -4.30
N ALA A 546 9.88 -30.89 -4.78
CA ALA A 546 10.13 -29.45 -4.71
C ALA A 546 9.13 -28.81 -3.74
N PRO A 547 9.53 -28.47 -2.51
CA PRO A 547 8.60 -27.87 -1.57
C PRO A 547 8.17 -26.48 -2.01
N SER A 548 6.86 -26.24 -2.11
CA SER A 548 6.32 -24.91 -2.43
C SER A 548 6.24 -24.05 -1.17
N ILE A 549 6.91 -22.90 -1.20
CA ILE A 549 6.94 -21.95 -0.08
C ILE A 549 5.56 -21.33 0.20
N LEU A 550 4.58 -21.47 -0.69
CA LEU A 550 3.23 -20.95 -0.49
C LEU A 550 2.58 -21.51 0.78
N ALA A 551 2.98 -22.72 1.20
CA ALA A 551 2.52 -23.35 2.43
C ALA A 551 3.39 -23.04 3.66
N ALA A 552 4.55 -22.40 3.48
CA ALA A 552 5.48 -22.07 4.56
C ALA A 552 4.93 -20.99 5.51
N ASP A 553 5.51 -20.92 6.71
CA ASP A 553 5.34 -19.80 7.63
C ASP A 553 6.27 -18.66 7.21
N PHE A 554 5.69 -17.65 6.56
CA PHE A 554 6.44 -16.48 6.06
C PHE A 554 7.12 -15.66 7.16
N ALA A 555 6.68 -15.77 8.42
CA ALA A 555 7.37 -15.11 9.54
C ALA A 555 8.73 -15.77 9.86
N ARG A 556 8.93 -17.02 9.42
CA ARG A 556 10.13 -17.83 9.67
C ARG A 556 10.67 -18.47 8.39
N LEU A 557 10.40 -17.85 7.22
CA LEU A 557 10.64 -18.44 5.91
C LEU A 557 12.07 -18.97 5.73
N GLY A 558 13.08 -18.21 6.14
CA GLY A 558 14.48 -18.64 6.05
C GLY A 558 14.79 -19.88 6.88
N GLU A 559 14.19 -20.02 8.07
CA GLU A 559 14.35 -21.20 8.92
C GLU A 559 13.63 -22.41 8.32
N GLU A 560 12.40 -22.22 7.82
CA GLU A 560 11.63 -23.31 7.21
C GLU A 560 12.29 -23.85 5.95
N VAL A 561 12.83 -22.96 5.11
CA VAL A 561 13.57 -23.34 3.90
C VAL A 561 14.93 -23.98 4.24
N ALA A 562 15.64 -23.50 5.26
CA ALA A 562 16.88 -24.10 5.73
C ALA A 562 16.68 -25.55 6.22
N LEU A 563 15.61 -25.78 6.98
CA LEU A 563 15.20 -27.12 7.41
C LEU A 563 14.92 -28.01 6.21
N VAL A 564 14.21 -27.47 5.22
CA VAL A 564 13.82 -28.18 4.01
C VAL A 564 15.03 -28.63 3.18
N LEU A 565 16.01 -27.76 3.07
CA LEU A 565 17.23 -27.99 2.29
C LEU A 565 18.30 -28.78 3.05
N GLY A 566 18.09 -29.06 4.34
CA GLY A 566 19.07 -29.73 5.21
C GLY A 566 20.29 -28.85 5.53
N ASP A 567 20.15 -27.53 5.47
CA ASP A 567 21.21 -26.55 5.76
C ASP A 567 21.26 -26.16 7.26
N GLY A 568 20.55 -26.89 8.14
CA GLY A 568 20.30 -26.57 9.55
C GLY A 568 21.48 -26.70 10.54
N ALA A 569 22.73 -26.81 10.07
CA ALA A 569 23.89 -26.61 10.94
C ALA A 569 24.40 -25.17 10.74
N GLY A 570 24.22 -24.33 11.76
CA GLY A 570 24.56 -22.90 11.69
C GLY A 570 26.03 -22.64 11.35
N PRO A 571 26.38 -21.40 10.96
CA PRO A 571 27.76 -21.03 10.66
C PRO A 571 28.57 -21.01 11.97
N GLY A 572 29.23 -22.12 12.30
CA GLY A 572 30.00 -22.20 13.55
C GLY A 572 30.74 -23.52 13.82
N GLU A 573 30.42 -24.62 13.14
CA GLU A 573 31.16 -25.88 13.32
C GLU A 573 31.59 -26.44 11.97
N GLU A 574 32.88 -26.36 11.66
CA GLU A 574 33.49 -27.29 10.71
C GLU A 574 33.28 -28.72 11.25
N PRO A 575 32.86 -29.68 10.42
CA PRO A 575 32.79 -31.06 10.86
C PRO A 575 34.22 -31.54 11.12
N ALA A 576 34.53 -31.75 12.40
CA ALA A 576 35.79 -32.32 12.85
C ALA A 576 36.06 -33.63 12.09
N ALA A 577 37.22 -33.68 11.44
CA ALA A 577 37.78 -34.90 10.92
C ALA A 577 37.94 -35.91 12.07
N SER A 578 37.20 -37.01 12.03
CA SER A 578 37.55 -38.23 12.76
C SER A 578 37.59 -39.43 11.81
N ALA A 579 38.70 -39.50 11.07
CA ALA A 579 39.19 -40.78 10.59
C ALA A 579 39.79 -41.54 11.79
N ALA A 580 39.15 -42.65 12.18
CA ALA A 580 39.77 -43.91 12.63
C ALA A 580 38.85 -44.70 13.58
N SER A 581 38.09 -45.66 13.05
CA SER A 581 38.29 -47.09 13.36
C SER A 581 37.21 -47.94 12.66
N ALA A 582 37.57 -49.18 12.35
CA ALA A 582 36.77 -50.25 11.78
C ALA A 582 36.59 -50.25 10.24
N ALA A 583 37.68 -50.52 9.53
CA ALA A 583 37.62 -51.42 8.39
C ALA A 583 37.41 -52.86 8.89
N ALA A 584 36.28 -53.49 8.55
CA ALA A 584 36.10 -54.93 8.27
C ALA A 584 34.62 -55.31 8.34
N ASN A 585 33.92 -55.26 7.20
CA ASN A 585 33.07 -56.33 6.67
C ASN A 585 32.31 -55.81 5.44
N GLY A 586 32.53 -56.48 4.31
CA GLY A 586 31.92 -56.15 3.03
C GLY A 586 30.43 -56.50 2.98
N GLY A 587 29.72 -55.81 2.10
CA GLY A 587 28.33 -56.08 1.75
C GLY A 587 27.33 -55.13 2.40
N GLY A 588 27.22 -53.90 1.89
CA GLY A 588 26.19 -52.96 2.32
C GLY A 588 26.06 -51.81 1.32
N SER A 589 24.95 -51.79 0.59
CA SER A 589 24.52 -50.66 -0.24
C SER A 589 24.57 -49.35 0.56
N ALA A 590 25.32 -48.37 0.07
CA ALA A 590 25.32 -47.02 0.63
C ALA A 590 23.87 -46.46 0.65
N PRO A 591 23.41 -45.87 1.76
CA PRO A 591 22.10 -45.24 1.81
C PRO A 591 22.10 -44.03 0.85
N GLY A 592 21.04 -43.94 0.03
CA GLY A 592 20.92 -43.02 -1.09
C GLY A 592 21.18 -41.55 -0.72
N GLY A 593 22.01 -40.89 -1.53
CA GLY A 593 22.30 -39.45 -1.40
C GLY A 593 21.05 -38.56 -1.48
N PRO A 594 21.14 -37.31 -1.00
CA PRO A 594 19.99 -36.49 -0.62
C PRO A 594 19.03 -36.23 -1.79
N VAL A 595 17.74 -36.25 -1.47
CA VAL A 595 16.64 -35.75 -2.31
C VAL A 595 16.93 -34.29 -2.67
N GLY A 596 16.65 -33.87 -3.91
CA GLY A 596 17.20 -32.64 -4.53
C GLY A 596 16.92 -31.34 -3.76
N ARG A 597 17.88 -30.40 -3.79
CA ARG A 597 17.82 -29.06 -3.17
C ARG A 597 16.90 -28.08 -3.93
N TRP A 598 15.67 -28.49 -4.26
CA TRP A 598 14.73 -27.66 -5.01
C TRP A 598 13.77 -26.93 -4.07
N ILE A 599 13.50 -25.66 -4.34
CA ILE A 599 12.45 -24.87 -3.69
C ILE A 599 11.58 -24.30 -4.79
N HIS A 600 10.28 -24.57 -4.70
CA HIS A 600 9.28 -24.07 -5.63
C HIS A 600 8.71 -22.74 -5.10
N VAL A 601 8.63 -21.75 -5.98
CA VAL A 601 8.23 -20.36 -5.65
C VAL A 601 7.16 -19.92 -6.63
N ASP A 602 5.91 -19.95 -6.18
CA ASP A 602 4.76 -19.44 -6.94
C ASP A 602 4.72 -17.90 -6.87
N VAL A 603 4.82 -17.24 -8.02
CA VAL A 603 4.74 -15.79 -8.17
C VAL A 603 3.39 -15.42 -8.78
N PHE A 604 2.68 -14.52 -8.11
CA PHE A 604 1.34 -14.06 -8.47
C PHE A 604 1.33 -12.55 -8.70
N ASP A 605 0.57 -12.05 -9.68
CA ASP A 605 0.40 -10.62 -9.98
C ASP A 605 -1.03 -10.11 -9.71
N GLY A 606 -1.90 -10.96 -9.14
CA GLY A 606 -3.31 -10.63 -8.91
C GLY A 606 -4.19 -10.69 -10.16
N SER A 607 -3.66 -11.18 -11.28
CA SER A 607 -4.35 -11.36 -12.55
C SER A 607 -5.44 -12.45 -12.53
N GLN A 608 -6.08 -12.67 -13.70
CA GLN A 608 -7.05 -13.75 -13.88
C GLN A 608 -6.47 -15.14 -13.58
N LEU A 609 -5.20 -15.36 -13.93
CA LEU A 609 -4.47 -16.60 -13.63
C LEU A 609 -4.14 -16.74 -12.14
N ALA A 610 -4.09 -15.63 -11.39
CA ALA A 610 -3.54 -15.56 -10.04
C ALA A 610 -4.58 -15.24 -8.94
N ARG A 611 -5.88 -15.21 -9.27
CA ARG A 611 -6.92 -14.62 -8.41
C ARG A 611 -6.91 -15.21 -6.99
N GLY A 612 -6.82 -14.31 -6.00
CA GLY A 612 -7.06 -14.64 -4.59
C GLY A 612 -5.83 -15.00 -3.75
N ASN A 613 -4.60 -14.81 -4.25
CA ASN A 613 -3.37 -15.10 -3.51
C ASN A 613 -2.54 -13.87 -3.12
N PHE A 614 -1.75 -14.02 -2.05
CA PHE A 614 -0.73 -13.07 -1.64
C PHE A 614 0.48 -13.19 -2.59
N THR A 615 1.01 -12.06 -3.06
CA THR A 615 2.13 -12.04 -4.01
C THR A 615 3.48 -12.19 -3.32
N VAL A 616 4.33 -13.05 -3.88
CA VAL A 616 5.79 -13.03 -3.69
C VAL A 616 6.43 -12.75 -5.04
N GLY A 617 7.61 -12.14 -5.06
CA GLY A 617 8.26 -11.73 -6.32
C GLY A 617 9.78 -11.71 -6.22
N PRO A 618 10.47 -11.00 -7.14
CA PRO A 618 11.94 -10.93 -7.17
C PRO A 618 12.61 -10.67 -5.81
N PRO A 619 12.10 -9.83 -4.90
CA PRO A 619 12.71 -9.63 -3.57
C PRO A 619 12.77 -10.90 -2.71
N VAL A 620 11.76 -11.77 -2.79
CA VAL A 620 11.72 -13.04 -2.06
C VAL A 620 12.69 -14.04 -2.69
N VAL A 621 12.71 -14.12 -4.03
CA VAL A 621 13.70 -14.96 -4.76
C VAL A 621 15.13 -14.54 -4.42
N ALA A 622 15.42 -13.24 -4.42
CA ALA A 622 16.73 -12.69 -4.06
C ALA A 622 17.12 -13.03 -2.62
N SER A 623 16.16 -12.94 -1.69
CA SER A 623 16.37 -13.29 -0.28
C SER A 623 16.67 -14.79 -0.12
N LEU A 624 15.90 -15.65 -0.80
CA LEU A 624 16.12 -17.11 -0.79
C LEU A 624 17.47 -17.48 -1.42
N ARG A 625 17.86 -16.84 -2.54
CA ARG A 625 19.16 -17.04 -3.17
C ARG A 625 20.31 -16.61 -2.24
N ALA A 626 20.16 -15.50 -1.54
CA ALA A 626 21.16 -15.00 -0.60
C ALA A 626 21.35 -15.95 0.60
N CYS A 627 20.26 -16.49 1.15
CA CYS A 627 20.31 -17.44 2.26
C CYS A 627 20.76 -18.85 1.81
N HIS A 628 20.38 -19.27 0.60
CA HIS A 628 20.63 -20.62 0.08
C HIS A 628 21.29 -20.57 -1.30
N PRO A 629 22.59 -20.21 -1.36
CA PRO A 629 23.29 -19.97 -2.64
C PRO A 629 23.34 -21.20 -3.54
N ARG A 630 23.21 -22.41 -2.98
CA ARG A 630 23.24 -23.69 -3.69
C ARG A 630 21.86 -24.31 -3.95
N ALA A 631 20.77 -23.66 -3.55
CA ALA A 631 19.42 -24.15 -3.84
C ALA A 631 19.08 -23.98 -5.32
N PHE A 632 18.34 -24.93 -5.88
CA PHE A 632 17.68 -24.76 -7.17
C PHE A 632 16.35 -24.07 -6.89
N LEU A 633 16.22 -22.81 -7.33
CA LEU A 633 15.01 -22.02 -7.12
C LEU A 633 14.15 -22.13 -8.37
N ASP A 634 13.08 -22.90 -8.27
CA ASP A 634 12.12 -23.10 -9.33
C ASP A 634 11.00 -22.07 -9.19
N VAL A 635 10.97 -21.08 -10.09
CA VAL A 635 10.05 -19.95 -10.01
C VAL A 635 8.92 -20.16 -11.00
N HIS A 636 7.71 -20.32 -10.49
CA HIS A 636 6.49 -20.53 -11.25
C HIS A 636 5.71 -19.22 -11.35
N LEU A 637 5.63 -18.66 -12.56
CA LEU A 637 4.93 -17.41 -12.85
C LEU A 637 3.46 -17.67 -13.20
N CYS A 638 2.60 -17.54 -12.19
CA CYS A 638 1.14 -17.47 -12.34
C CYS A 638 0.73 -16.01 -12.59
N VAL A 639 1.04 -15.47 -13.77
CA VAL A 639 0.85 -14.05 -14.11
C VAL A 639 0.31 -13.88 -15.53
N ASP A 640 -0.40 -12.77 -15.82
CA ASP A 640 -0.97 -12.54 -17.15
C ASP A 640 0.11 -12.19 -18.19
N GLU A 641 1.17 -11.48 -17.79
CA GLU A 641 2.23 -10.95 -18.67
C GLU A 641 3.63 -11.42 -18.22
N PRO A 642 3.97 -12.71 -18.37
CA PRO A 642 5.19 -13.30 -17.82
C PRO A 642 6.47 -12.64 -18.36
N GLU A 643 6.44 -12.12 -19.58
CA GLU A 643 7.56 -11.41 -20.22
C GLU A 643 8.03 -10.16 -19.48
N LYS A 644 7.20 -9.60 -18.59
CA LYS A 644 7.55 -8.47 -17.72
C LYS A 644 8.37 -8.88 -16.49
N TYR A 645 8.29 -10.15 -16.09
CA TYR A 645 8.84 -10.64 -14.83
C TYR A 645 10.10 -11.49 -15.02
N VAL A 646 10.24 -12.17 -16.15
CA VAL A 646 11.34 -13.13 -16.43
C VAL A 646 12.72 -12.57 -16.07
N ASP A 647 13.08 -11.40 -16.59
CA ASP A 647 14.42 -10.85 -16.35
C ASP A 647 14.65 -10.57 -14.86
N ALA A 648 13.66 -9.95 -14.20
CA ALA A 648 13.77 -9.58 -12.79
C ALA A 648 13.88 -10.80 -11.87
N VAL A 649 13.17 -11.90 -12.16
CA VAL A 649 13.27 -13.13 -11.34
C VAL A 649 14.58 -13.88 -11.60
N ILE A 650 15.10 -13.86 -12.83
CA ILE A 650 16.40 -14.46 -13.16
C ILE A 650 17.53 -13.64 -12.51
N GLU A 651 17.49 -12.32 -12.58
CA GLU A 651 18.43 -11.42 -11.89
C GLU A 651 18.40 -11.61 -10.37
N ALA A 652 17.22 -11.87 -9.81
CA ALA A 652 17.06 -12.23 -8.40
C ALA A 652 17.63 -13.63 -8.05
N GLY A 653 17.98 -14.43 -9.03
CA GLY A 653 18.65 -15.72 -8.85
C GLY A 653 17.77 -16.95 -9.04
N ALA A 654 16.68 -16.87 -9.81
CA ALA A 654 15.92 -18.03 -10.25
C ALA A 654 16.82 -19.05 -11.00
N SER A 655 16.61 -20.34 -10.79
CA SER A 655 17.30 -21.43 -11.51
C SER A 655 16.49 -21.95 -12.70
N SER A 656 15.17 -21.93 -12.56
CA SER A 656 14.20 -22.10 -13.63
C SER A 656 13.10 -21.06 -13.52
N VAL A 657 12.50 -20.75 -14.66
CA VAL A 657 11.30 -19.94 -14.75
C VAL A 657 10.27 -20.70 -15.56
N THR A 658 9.18 -21.08 -14.90
CA THR A 658 8.05 -21.78 -15.50
C THR A 658 6.89 -20.81 -15.66
N PHE A 659 6.27 -20.73 -16.84
CA PHE A 659 5.16 -19.80 -17.10
C PHE A 659 4.01 -20.50 -17.82
N HIS A 660 2.80 -19.96 -17.71
CA HIS A 660 1.58 -20.56 -18.26
C HIS A 660 1.44 -20.33 -19.77
N ILE A 661 1.11 -21.40 -20.52
CA ILE A 661 0.74 -21.27 -21.95
C ILE A 661 -0.55 -20.45 -22.15
N GLU A 662 -1.36 -20.32 -21.10
CA GLU A 662 -2.59 -19.54 -21.10
C GLU A 662 -2.38 -18.04 -20.90
N ALA A 663 -1.17 -17.60 -20.55
CA ALA A 663 -0.87 -16.22 -20.23
C ALA A 663 -1.20 -15.26 -21.41
N PRO A 664 -2.11 -14.28 -21.22
CA PRO A 664 -2.48 -13.32 -22.26
C PRO A 664 -1.31 -12.59 -22.91
N GLY A 665 -0.24 -12.28 -22.15
CA GLY A 665 0.96 -11.61 -22.61
C GLY A 665 1.75 -12.38 -23.68
N LEU A 666 1.56 -13.70 -23.78
CA LEU A 666 2.19 -14.50 -24.84
C LEU A 666 1.59 -14.22 -26.22
N ALA A 667 0.35 -13.73 -26.30
CA ALA A 667 -0.29 -13.40 -27.57
C ALA A 667 -1.23 -12.18 -27.45
N PRO A 668 -0.68 -10.97 -27.25
CA PRO A 668 -1.48 -9.77 -27.05
C PRO A 668 -2.39 -9.50 -28.26
N GLY A 669 -3.70 -9.45 -28.03
CA GLY A 669 -4.70 -9.18 -29.08
C GLY A 669 -4.97 -10.33 -30.07
N ARG A 670 -4.35 -11.51 -29.88
CA ARG A 670 -4.60 -12.72 -30.69
C ARG A 670 -4.67 -13.97 -29.80
N PRO A 671 -5.86 -14.38 -29.33
CA PRO A 671 -5.97 -15.43 -28.33
C PRO A 671 -5.84 -16.86 -28.89
N ASP A 672 -5.46 -17.03 -30.16
CA ASP A 672 -5.35 -18.35 -30.77
C ASP A 672 -4.11 -19.12 -30.27
N LEU A 673 -4.20 -20.45 -30.32
CA LEU A 673 -3.17 -21.33 -29.76
C LEU A 673 -1.82 -21.18 -30.47
N ALA A 674 -1.81 -20.99 -31.79
CA ALA A 674 -0.57 -20.87 -32.56
C ALA A 674 0.19 -19.59 -32.18
N ALA A 675 -0.53 -18.48 -31.98
CA ALA A 675 0.06 -17.24 -31.49
C ALA A 675 0.66 -17.40 -30.08
N ARG A 676 -0.05 -18.08 -29.16
CA ARG A 676 0.47 -18.37 -27.80
C ARG A 676 1.70 -19.26 -27.83
N GLN A 677 1.72 -20.28 -28.69
CA GLN A 677 2.88 -21.16 -28.87
C GLN A 677 4.10 -20.40 -29.42
N ALA A 678 3.89 -19.48 -30.36
CA ALA A 678 4.96 -18.62 -30.86
C ALA A 678 5.50 -17.67 -29.78
N GLY A 679 4.62 -17.06 -28.97
CA GLY A 679 5.03 -16.24 -27.83
C GLY A 679 5.78 -17.03 -26.75
N ALA A 680 5.30 -18.22 -26.41
CA ALA A 680 5.95 -19.11 -25.46
C ALA A 680 7.36 -19.51 -25.93
N ARG A 681 7.53 -19.81 -27.23
CA ARG A 681 8.82 -20.10 -27.85
C ARG A 681 9.80 -18.94 -27.72
N ALA A 682 9.34 -17.72 -28.02
CA ALA A 682 10.16 -16.53 -27.88
C ALA A 682 10.57 -16.27 -26.42
N LEU A 683 9.65 -16.47 -25.47
CA LEU A 683 9.93 -16.28 -24.05
C LEU A 683 10.88 -17.35 -23.50
N ALA A 684 10.70 -18.62 -23.88
CA ALA A 684 11.60 -19.72 -23.52
C ALA A 684 13.03 -19.47 -24.01
N ALA A 685 13.18 -19.02 -25.27
CA ALA A 685 14.48 -18.64 -25.82
C ALA A 685 15.14 -17.49 -25.04
N ARG A 686 14.36 -16.50 -24.58
CA ARG A 686 14.85 -15.40 -23.73
C ARG A 686 15.32 -15.91 -22.35
N ILE A 687 14.58 -16.83 -21.73
CA ILE A 687 14.95 -17.45 -20.46
C ILE A 687 16.28 -18.22 -20.59
N HIS A 688 16.42 -19.01 -21.66
CA HIS A 688 17.67 -19.72 -21.97
C HIS A 688 18.84 -18.76 -22.20
N ALA A 689 18.63 -17.68 -22.96
CA ALA A 689 19.65 -16.67 -23.21
C ALA A 689 20.12 -15.96 -21.92
N ALA A 690 19.22 -15.83 -20.94
CA ALA A 690 19.52 -15.28 -19.62
C ALA A 690 20.17 -16.32 -18.66
N GLY A 691 20.34 -17.57 -19.08
CA GLY A 691 21.06 -18.61 -18.35
C GLY A 691 20.23 -19.40 -17.33
N ALA A 692 18.90 -19.31 -17.39
CA ALA A 692 17.97 -20.12 -16.58
C ALA A 692 17.30 -21.20 -17.44
N ARG A 693 16.69 -22.20 -16.78
CA ARG A 693 15.87 -23.22 -17.46
C ARG A 693 14.45 -22.70 -17.71
N ALA A 694 13.91 -22.98 -18.89
CA ALA A 694 12.55 -22.59 -19.27
C ALA A 694 11.56 -23.73 -19.01
N GLY A 695 10.51 -23.45 -18.25
CA GLY A 695 9.39 -24.37 -18.06
C GLY A 695 8.10 -23.82 -18.68
N LEU A 696 7.21 -24.72 -19.11
CA LEU A 696 5.88 -24.35 -19.61
C LEU A 696 4.80 -25.07 -18.80
N ALA A 697 3.90 -24.29 -18.22
CA ALA A 697 2.78 -24.78 -17.42
C ALA A 697 1.50 -24.85 -18.24
N LEU A 698 0.63 -25.80 -17.89
CA LEU A 698 -0.73 -25.89 -18.40
C LEU A 698 -1.74 -26.14 -17.27
N SER A 699 -2.87 -25.45 -17.37
CA SER A 699 -4.01 -25.54 -16.45
C SER A 699 -4.84 -26.81 -16.69
N PRO A 700 -5.72 -27.20 -15.73
CA PRO A 700 -6.56 -28.38 -15.88
C PRO A 700 -7.48 -28.38 -17.11
N GLU A 701 -7.95 -27.22 -17.55
CA GLU A 701 -8.85 -27.12 -18.72
C GLU A 701 -8.09 -27.12 -20.06
N THR A 702 -6.78 -26.89 -20.03
CA THR A 702 -5.98 -26.75 -21.25
C THR A 702 -5.54 -28.11 -21.78
N PRO A 703 -5.79 -28.46 -23.05
CA PRO A 703 -5.37 -29.73 -23.63
C PRO A 703 -3.85 -29.81 -23.73
N VAL A 704 -3.31 -31.03 -23.60
CA VAL A 704 -1.86 -31.28 -23.64
C VAL A 704 -1.21 -30.87 -24.97
N ASP A 705 -1.97 -30.87 -26.06
CA ASP A 705 -1.56 -30.41 -27.39
C ASP A 705 -1.11 -28.95 -27.41
N ALA A 706 -1.52 -28.15 -26.42
CA ALA A 706 -1.09 -26.77 -26.30
C ALA A 706 0.42 -26.64 -26.03
N VAL A 707 1.01 -27.61 -25.32
CA VAL A 707 2.42 -27.57 -24.89
C VAL A 707 3.29 -28.60 -25.62
N LEU A 708 2.70 -29.65 -26.20
CA LEU A 708 3.43 -30.75 -26.84
C LEU A 708 4.40 -30.31 -27.93
N PRO A 709 4.06 -29.40 -28.87
CA PRO A 709 4.99 -29.00 -29.92
C PRO A 709 6.29 -28.43 -29.37
N LEU A 710 6.21 -27.52 -28.39
CA LEU A 710 7.38 -26.90 -27.76
C LEU A 710 8.19 -27.92 -26.94
N ALA A 711 7.50 -28.85 -26.27
CA ALA A 711 8.14 -29.89 -25.48
C ALA A 711 8.88 -30.93 -26.34
N VAL A 712 8.29 -31.37 -27.46
CA VAL A 712 8.89 -32.36 -28.38
C VAL A 712 10.07 -31.76 -29.15
N GLU A 713 9.96 -30.49 -29.54
CA GLU A 713 11.01 -29.75 -30.23
C GLU A 713 12.18 -29.35 -29.30
N GLY A 714 12.01 -29.56 -27.98
CA GLY A 714 13.06 -29.30 -26.99
C GLY A 714 13.27 -27.82 -26.68
N GLU A 715 12.24 -27.00 -26.87
CA GLU A 715 12.31 -25.55 -26.62
C GLU A 715 12.16 -25.19 -25.15
N VAL A 716 11.63 -26.12 -24.35
CA VAL A 716 11.49 -25.99 -22.91
C VAL A 716 12.15 -27.18 -22.23
N ASP A 717 12.69 -26.94 -21.04
CA ASP A 717 13.42 -27.94 -20.24
C ASP A 717 12.51 -28.80 -19.35
N MET A 718 11.29 -28.30 -19.09
CA MET A 718 10.27 -29.02 -18.33
C MET A 718 8.86 -28.57 -18.70
N VAL A 719 7.89 -29.44 -18.39
CA VAL A 719 6.46 -29.12 -18.46
C VAL A 719 5.84 -29.31 -17.09
N LEU A 720 5.09 -28.30 -16.63
CA LEU A 720 4.36 -28.32 -15.36
C LEU A 720 2.87 -28.57 -15.61
N ALA A 721 2.37 -29.73 -15.22
CA ALA A 721 0.96 -30.07 -15.29
C ALA A 721 0.26 -29.69 -13.97
N MET A 722 -0.62 -28.70 -14.02
CA MET A 722 -1.43 -28.32 -12.86
C MET A 722 -2.56 -29.33 -12.63
N THR A 723 -2.66 -29.84 -11.40
CA THR A 723 -3.77 -30.70 -10.93
C THR A 723 -4.83 -29.93 -10.18
N VAL A 724 -4.70 -28.61 -10.10
CA VAL A 724 -5.65 -27.66 -9.54
C VAL A 724 -5.72 -26.42 -10.42
N THR A 725 -6.75 -25.59 -10.27
CA THR A 725 -6.77 -24.33 -11.01
C THR A 725 -5.68 -23.42 -10.41
N PRO A 726 -4.81 -22.80 -11.23
CA PRO A 726 -3.80 -21.85 -10.74
C PRO A 726 -4.44 -20.79 -9.83
N GLY A 727 -3.78 -20.49 -8.70
CA GLY A 727 -4.35 -19.65 -7.65
C GLY A 727 -4.31 -20.32 -6.28
N TRP A 728 -5.38 -20.19 -5.49
CA TRP A 728 -5.34 -20.48 -4.06
C TRP A 728 -5.03 -21.93 -3.69
N GLY A 729 -4.14 -22.11 -2.71
CA GLY A 729 -3.69 -23.43 -2.23
C GLY A 729 -4.74 -24.15 -1.36
N GLY A 730 -4.73 -25.49 -1.40
CA GLY A 730 -5.68 -26.32 -0.63
C GLY A 730 -6.82 -26.94 -1.45
N GLN A 731 -6.82 -26.71 -2.77
CA GLN A 731 -7.69 -27.41 -3.72
C GLN A 731 -7.36 -28.92 -3.76
N SER A 732 -8.38 -29.73 -4.09
CA SER A 732 -8.23 -31.18 -4.21
C SER A 732 -7.53 -31.59 -5.51
N PHE A 733 -6.66 -32.60 -5.43
CA PHE A 733 -5.93 -33.18 -6.55
C PHE A 733 -6.89 -33.74 -7.61
N LYS A 734 -6.84 -33.20 -8.84
CA LYS A 734 -7.61 -33.69 -9.99
C LYS A 734 -6.87 -34.84 -10.69
N SER A 735 -7.26 -36.08 -10.38
CA SER A 735 -6.58 -37.29 -10.87
C SER A 735 -6.71 -37.54 -12.38
N ASP A 736 -7.74 -36.99 -13.01
CA ASP A 736 -7.96 -37.01 -14.45
C ASP A 736 -6.87 -36.24 -15.23
N MET A 737 -6.10 -35.37 -14.57
CA MET A 737 -4.94 -34.70 -15.21
C MET A 737 -3.78 -35.65 -15.50
N MET A 738 -3.76 -36.84 -14.90
CA MET A 738 -2.71 -37.83 -15.11
C MET A 738 -2.65 -38.34 -16.55
N ASP A 739 -3.75 -38.27 -17.30
CA ASP A 739 -3.75 -38.60 -18.73
C ASP A 739 -2.86 -37.63 -19.53
N LYS A 740 -2.80 -36.35 -19.13
CA LYS A 740 -1.88 -35.37 -19.73
C LYS A 740 -0.43 -35.71 -19.40
N VAL A 741 -0.16 -36.13 -18.16
CA VAL A 741 1.18 -36.55 -17.72
C VAL A 741 1.64 -37.79 -18.50
N ARG A 742 0.75 -38.78 -18.70
CA ARG A 742 1.02 -39.96 -19.53
C ARG A 742 1.30 -39.59 -20.99
N ALA A 743 0.49 -38.69 -21.56
CA ALA A 743 0.68 -38.20 -22.92
C ALA A 743 2.03 -37.48 -23.08
N LEU A 744 2.37 -36.59 -22.14
CA LEU A 744 3.67 -35.91 -22.10
C LEU A 744 4.83 -36.90 -21.97
N ARG A 745 4.71 -37.90 -21.10
CA ARG A 745 5.75 -38.92 -20.90
C ARG A 745 5.92 -39.80 -22.13
N ALA A 746 4.84 -40.16 -22.80
CA ALA A 746 4.87 -40.95 -24.03
C ALA A 746 5.53 -40.17 -25.18
N ALA A 747 5.17 -38.90 -25.35
CA ALA A 747 5.72 -38.04 -26.39
C ALA A 747 7.17 -37.61 -26.11
N CYS A 748 7.51 -37.37 -24.84
CA CYS A 748 8.81 -36.88 -24.41
C CYS A 748 9.41 -37.78 -23.30
N PRO A 749 9.97 -38.96 -23.64
CA PRO A 749 10.40 -39.98 -22.65
C PRO A 749 11.44 -39.52 -21.63
N ARG A 750 12.18 -38.44 -21.92
CA ARG A 750 13.27 -37.92 -21.06
C ARG A 750 13.01 -36.52 -20.50
N MET A 751 11.86 -35.92 -20.80
CA MET A 751 11.52 -34.57 -20.33
C MET A 751 11.29 -34.57 -18.82
N ASN A 752 11.65 -33.48 -18.15
CA ASN A 752 11.20 -33.27 -16.78
C ASN A 752 9.71 -32.93 -16.81
N ILE A 753 8.91 -33.75 -16.15
CA ILE A 753 7.47 -33.52 -16.00
C ILE A 753 7.21 -33.26 -14.52
N GLU A 754 6.74 -32.06 -14.26
CA GLU A 754 6.38 -31.56 -12.95
C GLU A 754 4.86 -31.61 -12.75
N VAL A 755 4.42 -31.92 -11.53
CA VAL A 755 3.02 -31.88 -11.14
C VAL A 755 2.87 -31.03 -9.89
N ASP A 756 1.98 -30.04 -9.97
CA ASP A 756 1.64 -29.14 -8.85
C ASP A 756 0.12 -29.09 -8.61
N GLY A 757 -0.25 -29.11 -7.33
CA GLY A 757 -1.63 -29.03 -6.86
C GLY A 757 -2.11 -30.26 -6.09
N GLY A 758 -1.95 -30.25 -4.76
CA GLY A 758 -2.51 -31.32 -3.91
C GLY A 758 -1.67 -32.61 -3.88
N ILE A 759 -0.35 -32.50 -4.09
CA ILE A 759 0.58 -33.61 -3.87
C ILE A 759 0.69 -33.94 -2.38
N THR A 760 0.46 -35.21 -2.04
CA THR A 760 0.62 -35.81 -0.71
C THR A 760 1.25 -37.20 -0.86
N ALA A 761 1.48 -37.92 0.24
CA ALA A 761 1.96 -39.29 0.19
C ALA A 761 0.96 -40.23 -0.52
N GLU A 762 -0.33 -39.91 -0.48
CA GLU A 762 -1.41 -40.67 -1.11
C GLU A 762 -1.54 -40.38 -2.60
N THR A 763 -1.33 -39.13 -3.05
CA THR A 763 -1.51 -38.73 -4.45
C THR A 763 -0.22 -38.82 -5.28
N ALA A 764 0.95 -38.70 -4.65
CA ALA A 764 2.25 -38.81 -5.31
C ALA A 764 2.44 -40.11 -6.14
N PRO A 765 2.03 -41.32 -5.68
CA PRO A 765 2.16 -42.54 -6.47
C PRO A 765 1.49 -42.45 -7.85
N SER A 766 0.29 -41.87 -7.92
CA SER A 766 -0.47 -41.72 -9.17
C SER A 766 0.25 -40.80 -10.17
N ALA A 767 0.80 -39.68 -9.68
CA ALA A 767 1.60 -38.77 -10.50
C ALA A 767 2.88 -39.43 -11.04
N VAL A 768 3.57 -40.19 -10.20
CA VAL A 768 4.79 -40.90 -10.59
C VAL A 768 4.49 -42.02 -11.59
N GLU A 769 3.44 -42.81 -11.36
CA GLU A 769 2.99 -43.87 -12.28
C GLU A 769 2.58 -43.29 -13.64
N ALA A 770 1.95 -42.11 -13.65
CA ALA A 770 1.62 -41.40 -14.87
C ALA A 770 2.86 -40.87 -15.62
N GLY A 771 4.01 -40.78 -14.96
CA GLY A 771 5.29 -40.42 -15.57
C GLY A 771 5.91 -39.12 -15.04
N ALA A 772 5.36 -38.50 -14.00
CA ALA A 772 5.97 -37.33 -13.36
C ALA A 772 7.27 -37.70 -12.63
N ASN A 773 8.27 -36.82 -12.71
CA ASN A 773 9.54 -36.99 -12.00
C ASN A 773 9.89 -35.80 -11.10
N ILE A 774 9.09 -34.73 -11.12
CA ILE A 774 9.16 -33.60 -10.20
C ILE A 774 7.77 -33.45 -9.55
N LEU A 775 7.74 -33.36 -8.23
CA LEU A 775 6.52 -33.25 -7.44
C LEU A 775 6.55 -31.99 -6.59
N VAL A 776 5.64 -31.04 -6.84
CA VAL A 776 5.53 -29.81 -6.04
C VAL A 776 4.67 -30.08 -4.81
N ALA A 777 5.26 -29.94 -3.63
CA ALA A 777 4.65 -30.37 -2.37
C ALA A 777 4.64 -29.24 -1.33
N GLY A 778 3.50 -28.57 -1.14
CA GLY A 778 3.36 -27.47 -0.17
C GLY A 778 2.86 -27.92 1.20
N THR A 779 1.54 -28.04 1.35
CA THR A 779 0.86 -28.23 2.66
C THR A 779 1.31 -29.49 3.40
N CYS A 780 1.50 -30.60 2.70
CA CYS A 780 1.99 -31.83 3.31
C CYS A 780 3.40 -31.67 3.90
N VAL A 781 4.22 -30.78 3.34
CA VAL A 781 5.59 -30.49 3.78
C VAL A 781 5.61 -29.48 4.94
N PHE A 782 5.01 -28.31 4.76
CA PHE A 782 5.13 -27.20 5.72
C PHE A 782 4.04 -27.19 6.82
N ARG A 783 2.91 -27.86 6.59
CA ARG A 783 1.70 -27.81 7.43
C ARG A 783 1.15 -29.18 7.83
N SER A 784 1.96 -30.25 7.82
CA SER A 784 1.49 -31.55 8.31
C SER A 784 1.08 -31.46 9.79
N PRO A 785 0.07 -32.22 10.26
CA PRO A 785 -0.33 -32.22 11.67
C PRO A 785 0.84 -32.51 12.62
N ALA A 786 1.78 -33.37 12.19
CA ALA A 786 3.01 -33.65 12.91
C ALA A 786 3.95 -32.43 12.96
N ALA A 787 4.13 -31.70 11.85
CA ALA A 787 4.95 -30.49 11.81
C ALA A 787 4.33 -29.36 12.65
N LEU A 788 3.01 -29.19 12.60
CA LEU A 788 2.29 -28.22 13.43
C LEU A 788 2.37 -28.56 14.92
N LYS A 789 2.26 -29.85 15.28
CA LYS A 789 2.41 -30.30 16.67
C LYS A 789 3.85 -30.13 17.18
N ALA A 790 4.85 -30.39 16.34
CA ALA A 790 6.25 -30.15 16.68
C ALA A 790 6.54 -28.65 16.90
N LYS A 791 5.92 -27.74 16.12
CA LYS A 791 5.99 -26.28 16.32
C LYS A 791 5.42 -25.81 17.68
N ALA A 792 4.60 -26.62 18.36
CA ALA A 792 3.90 -26.23 19.59
C ALA A 792 4.64 -26.55 20.92
N ASN A 793 5.70 -27.39 20.91
CA ASN A 793 6.36 -27.88 22.14
C ASN A 793 7.36 -26.86 22.77
N THR A 794 7.44 -26.78 24.10
CA THR A 794 7.93 -25.62 24.90
C THR A 794 9.46 -25.47 25.11
N SER A 795 10.31 -25.94 24.20
CA SER A 795 11.77 -25.65 24.23
C SER A 795 12.32 -25.51 22.80
N THR A 796 13.01 -24.40 22.51
CA THR A 796 13.47 -24.03 21.15
C THR A 796 14.41 -25.07 20.53
N THR A 797 15.35 -25.62 21.30
CA THR A 797 16.34 -26.58 20.80
C THR A 797 15.72 -27.96 20.51
N LEU A 798 14.82 -28.43 21.39
CA LEU A 798 14.05 -29.67 21.18
C LEU A 798 13.07 -29.53 20.02
N ARG A 799 12.47 -28.34 19.85
CA ARG A 799 11.55 -28.02 18.76
C ARG A 799 12.22 -28.10 17.39
N VAL A 800 13.44 -27.57 17.24
CA VAL A 800 14.19 -27.62 15.97
C VAL A 800 14.51 -29.07 15.57
N ALA A 801 15.04 -29.88 16.50
CA ALA A 801 15.34 -31.29 16.21
C ALA A 801 14.09 -32.11 15.85
N GLN A 802 12.97 -31.91 16.57
CA GLN A 802 11.69 -32.58 16.29
C GLN A 802 11.10 -32.16 14.94
N LEU A 803 11.20 -30.88 14.59
CA LEU A 803 10.72 -30.38 13.30
C LEU A 803 11.53 -30.94 12.13
N SER A 804 12.85 -31.00 12.26
CA SER A 804 13.73 -31.60 11.24
C SER A 804 13.39 -33.06 10.99
N GLN A 805 13.16 -33.86 12.05
CA GLN A 805 12.84 -35.28 11.90
C GLN A 805 11.49 -35.51 11.18
N VAL A 806 10.44 -34.81 11.61
CA VAL A 806 9.10 -34.91 10.98
C VAL A 806 9.14 -34.48 9.52
N TYR A 807 9.90 -33.42 9.22
CA TYR A 807 10.12 -32.95 7.87
C TYR A 807 10.78 -34.04 7.00
N GLU A 808 11.87 -34.64 7.47
CA GLU A 808 12.55 -35.70 6.72
C GLU A 808 11.66 -36.93 6.47
N GLU A 809 10.87 -37.36 7.47
CA GLU A 809 9.95 -38.49 7.33
C GLU A 809 8.86 -38.21 6.29
N THR A 810 8.31 -37.00 6.28
CA THR A 810 7.30 -36.55 5.32
C THR A 810 7.87 -36.54 3.90
N ILE A 811 9.06 -35.98 3.70
CA ILE A 811 9.72 -35.98 2.39
C ILE A 811 10.07 -37.40 1.96
N ARG A 812 10.53 -38.27 2.88
CA ARG A 812 10.79 -39.69 2.58
C ARG A 812 9.52 -40.40 2.09
N ALA A 813 8.36 -40.13 2.69
CA ALA A 813 7.09 -40.72 2.28
C ALA A 813 6.68 -40.27 0.87
N ILE A 814 6.84 -38.99 0.54
CA ILE A 814 6.52 -38.43 -0.79
C ILE A 814 7.56 -38.89 -1.84
N ALA A 815 8.81 -39.05 -1.46
CA ALA A 815 9.89 -39.49 -2.35
C ALA A 815 9.95 -41.01 -2.57
N ALA A 816 9.31 -41.81 -1.71
CA ALA A 816 9.32 -43.27 -1.81
C ALA A 816 8.79 -43.79 -3.17
N PRO A 817 7.66 -43.28 -3.71
CA PRO A 817 7.19 -43.64 -5.06
C PRO A 817 8.21 -43.32 -6.17
N LEU A 818 8.86 -42.15 -6.10
CA LEU A 818 9.91 -41.75 -7.06
C LEU A 818 11.12 -42.71 -7.02
N ALA A 819 11.53 -43.13 -5.83
CA ALA A 819 12.62 -44.08 -5.64
C ALA A 819 12.25 -45.51 -6.10
N ALA A 820 10.98 -45.91 -5.99
CA ALA A 820 10.47 -47.18 -6.50
C ALA A 820 10.41 -47.20 -8.03
N ALA A 821 9.89 -46.13 -8.66
CA ALA A 821 9.85 -45.99 -10.11
C ALA A 821 11.26 -46.05 -10.75
N ARG A 822 12.25 -45.42 -10.11
CA ARG A 822 13.68 -45.49 -10.53
C ARG A 822 14.23 -46.92 -10.54
N ARG A 823 13.79 -47.79 -9.62
CA ARG A 823 14.18 -49.22 -9.60
C ARG A 823 13.52 -50.01 -10.72
N SER A 824 12.26 -49.71 -11.07
CA SER A 824 11.58 -50.36 -12.20
C SER A 824 12.18 -49.96 -13.56
N LEU A 825 12.58 -48.69 -13.73
CA LEU A 825 13.19 -48.18 -14.95
C LEU A 825 14.61 -48.69 -15.17
N ASN A 826 15.39 -48.91 -14.09
CA ASN A 826 16.73 -49.48 -14.18
C ASN A 826 16.74 -51.03 -14.22
N GLY A 827 15.62 -51.69 -13.91
CA GLY A 827 15.49 -53.16 -13.95
C GLY A 827 15.22 -53.74 -15.34
N GLY A 828 14.92 -52.89 -16.33
CA GLY A 828 14.59 -53.29 -17.71
C GLY A 828 15.78 -53.63 -18.62
N GLU A 829 17.03 -53.43 -18.18
CA GLU A 829 18.24 -53.67 -19.01
C GLU A 829 18.91 -55.04 -18.79
N GLN A 830 18.29 -55.99 -18.06
CA GLN A 830 18.87 -57.34 -17.84
C GLN A 830 17.96 -58.54 -18.21
N ALA A 831 16.98 -58.37 -19.09
CA ALA A 831 16.23 -59.50 -19.65
C ALA A 831 16.28 -59.50 -21.19
N GLY A 832 17.37 -60.06 -21.73
CA GLY A 832 17.56 -60.17 -23.18
C GLY A 832 18.90 -60.78 -23.59
N ALA A 833 19.27 -61.92 -23.01
CA ALA A 833 20.30 -62.82 -23.54
C ALA A 833 20.15 -64.23 -22.93
N VAL A 834 19.16 -65.00 -23.41
CA VAL A 834 19.26 -66.39 -23.90
C VAL A 834 18.19 -66.56 -24.96
#